data_AF-A0A955DBI0-F1
#
_entry.id   AF-A0A955DBI0-F1
#
_cell.length_a   1.000
_cell.length_b   1.000
_cell.length_c   1.000
_cell.angle_alpha   90.00
_cell.angle_beta   90.00
_cell.angle_gamma   90.00
#
_symmetry.space_group_name_H-M   'P 1'
#
loop_
_entity.id
_entity.type
_entity.pdbx_description
1 polymer ?
#
loop_
_entity_poly.entity_id
_entity_poly.type
_entity_poly.pdbx_seq_one_letter_code
_entity_poly.pdbx_strand_id
1 'polypeptide(L)'
;DAAGGDDVMVLSPGGSEPVLLHATARNRAALAEFLAGVRPGGRSDPLAGLERALEFRPDAIFLLARGIVRTGPDARWGEGNDTILARLNRLNPVVRDGLRRTAIKAIQFIDDDPTGLMQAIAAAHGNTPRDPAASYTRRDVEGLRREAPALGQVLAPTDPRVARAGEALSEITLDHLDLRVIFGVALEAEREAVAREAERTLGRLLGEGATGEGEVDPIGDDAFARYVAARWLVLAAGAMERGRGERLDRAIELLDTAPGAPPAVLAAAASSRALRRSAGDGGEVEALAHTLEDVAPNSQEVLEARLAAILATAADPARLGVWLLALQRSLEEPPFVDGARRNAALTILAMDGAAKARLDHAPDAAAIDAALEWHKEWWRRPRAGMSADAVLLHAGRLVPEDAPLESIAPELALARGIALMPAPGDPPSRGCLAALDIAAARGDATSGVGRSIVESAMVRAAMAVSLAAQRESERREAIRRLDACLSAFEQRAWRRDAALHVLSHTGALLGAGSDGGIESARLRALRIVVLEQSGDATAHGLEEAARADGWRLELAHRVAVSSREGSDENRRSGEDEALRLLDAGWAGQPPADAARLRAWVHAGRVARLSEGLARARRSGEAGAIHRAATELAVAARAAIPASEPVDPAMGDAMRRDLAEALIALGSPEAAAVYAQIESRGNDAGVDAAIGRARALIAQGDDAGAFGVLREITSAMDTSPPTEPGAARVFWQAWTLLLELLAERDARVQDEGARRTAAAHLLRLADLDPTLGGEPWRSRLGAVGLSVGVTLEARPPVESPP
;
A
#
# COMPACT_ATOMS: atom_id res chain seq x y z
N ASP A 1 -21.55 -22.28 17.17
CA ASP A 1 -21.93 -21.07 16.40
C ASP A 1 -20.74 -20.16 16.24
N ALA A 2 -19.86 -20.56 15.33
CA ALA A 2 -18.66 -19.84 14.95
C ALA A 2 -18.56 -19.94 13.42
N ALA A 3 -18.64 -18.81 12.74
CA ALA A 3 -18.21 -18.69 11.34
C ALA A 3 -16.95 -17.83 11.35
N GLY A 4 -15.85 -18.39 10.86
CA GLY A 4 -14.54 -17.74 10.80
C GLY A 4 -14.57 -16.50 9.93
N GLY A 5 -14.16 -15.37 10.51
CA GLY A 5 -13.79 -14.17 9.77
C GLY A 5 -12.28 -14.17 9.58
N ASP A 6 -11.84 -13.96 8.35
CA ASP A 6 -10.46 -13.63 8.03
C ASP A 6 -9.96 -12.51 8.96
N ASP A 7 -8.74 -12.69 9.47
CA ASP A 7 -8.06 -11.75 10.36
C ASP A 7 -7.94 -10.38 9.67
N VAL A 8 -8.89 -9.51 9.95
CA VAL A 8 -8.79 -8.09 9.62
C VAL A 8 -7.57 -7.57 10.36
N MET A 9 -6.60 -7.03 9.62
CA MET A 9 -5.42 -6.38 10.16
C MET A 9 -5.84 -5.25 11.11
N VAL A 10 -6.00 -5.58 12.39
CA VAL A 10 -6.24 -4.60 13.44
C VAL A 10 -4.92 -3.87 13.65
N LEU A 11 -4.89 -2.57 13.36
CA LEU A 11 -3.74 -1.67 13.56
C LEU A 11 -3.37 -1.47 15.06
N SER A 12 -3.74 -2.40 15.94
CA SER A 12 -3.32 -2.41 17.34
C SER A 12 -2.03 -3.23 17.46
N PRO A 13 -0.90 -2.63 17.87
CA PRO A 13 0.30 -3.38 18.18
C PRO A 13 0.01 -4.32 19.36
N GLY A 14 0.05 -5.63 19.15
CA GLY A 14 0.23 -6.62 20.23
C GLY A 14 -1.01 -7.24 20.87
N GLY A 15 -2.12 -7.44 20.14
CA GLY A 15 -3.27 -8.19 20.68
C GLY A 15 -4.05 -7.48 21.80
N SER A 16 -3.86 -6.17 21.92
CA SER A 16 -4.69 -5.32 22.78
C SER A 16 -6.08 -5.12 22.17
N GLU A 17 -7.06 -4.82 23.03
CA GLU A 17 -8.39 -4.42 22.57
C GLU A 17 -8.26 -3.32 21.49
N PRO A 18 -9.03 -3.40 20.39
CA PRO A 18 -8.92 -2.41 19.34
C PRO A 18 -9.35 -1.05 19.85
N VAL A 19 -8.61 -0.02 19.46
CA VAL A 19 -8.78 1.37 19.91
C VAL A 19 -8.91 2.32 18.73
N LEU A 20 -9.55 3.48 18.94
CA LEU A 20 -9.54 4.58 17.98
C LEU A 20 -8.16 5.25 17.97
N LEU A 21 -7.58 5.40 16.78
CA LEU A 21 -6.26 6.00 16.60
C LEU A 21 -6.38 7.48 16.21
N HIS A 22 -5.41 8.30 16.64
CA HIS A 22 -5.29 9.66 16.14
C HIS A 22 -5.01 9.67 14.63
N ALA A 23 -5.68 10.55 13.88
CA ALA A 23 -5.48 10.73 12.45
C ALA A 23 -4.18 11.48 12.12
N THR A 24 -3.04 10.95 12.55
CA THR A 24 -1.70 11.44 12.15
C THR A 24 -1.44 11.16 10.68
N ALA A 25 -0.47 11.83 10.06
CA ALA A 25 -0.11 11.57 8.65
C ALA A 25 0.22 10.09 8.40
N ARG A 26 0.99 9.47 9.32
CA ARG A 26 1.31 8.04 9.30
C ARG A 26 0.07 7.15 9.33
N ASN A 27 -0.85 7.39 10.27
CA ASN A 27 -2.05 6.56 10.40
C ASN A 27 -3.00 6.72 9.20
N ARG A 28 -3.06 7.91 8.60
CA ARG A 28 -3.81 8.13 7.36
C ARG A 28 -3.21 7.39 6.17
N ALA A 29 -1.88 7.40 6.02
CA ALA A 29 -1.20 6.65 4.97
C ALA A 29 -1.42 5.14 5.11
N ALA A 30 -1.27 4.60 6.33
CA ALA A 30 -1.55 3.19 6.63
C ALA A 30 -3.01 2.81 6.36
N LEU A 31 -3.96 3.70 6.69
CA LEU A 31 -5.37 3.49 6.36
C LEU A 31 -5.62 3.48 4.84
N ALA A 32 -5.00 4.40 4.10
CA ALA A 32 -5.12 4.44 2.64
C ALA A 32 -4.60 3.16 1.98
N GLU A 33 -3.44 2.68 2.43
CA GLU A 33 -2.86 1.40 1.99
C GLU A 33 -3.77 0.22 2.31
N PHE A 34 -4.31 0.15 3.54
CA PHE A 34 -5.28 -0.88 3.92
C PHE A 34 -6.51 -0.86 3.00
N LEU A 35 -7.12 0.32 2.79
CA LEU A 35 -8.32 0.47 1.97
C LEU A 35 -8.07 0.07 0.50
N ALA A 36 -6.88 0.33 -0.05
CA ALA A 36 -6.51 -0.10 -1.40
C ALA A 36 -6.47 -1.64 -1.54
N GLY A 37 -6.16 -2.34 -0.45
CA GLY A 37 -6.13 -3.80 -0.37
C GLY A 37 -7.50 -4.47 -0.14
N VAL A 38 -8.49 -3.75 0.39
CA VAL A 38 -9.81 -4.32 0.69
C VAL A 38 -10.52 -4.76 -0.59
N ARG A 39 -10.98 -6.02 -0.60
CA ARG A 39 -11.84 -6.57 -1.67
C ARG A 39 -13.26 -6.74 -1.12
N PRO A 40 -14.28 -6.09 -1.71
CA PRO A 40 -15.65 -6.29 -1.27
C PRO A 40 -16.09 -7.74 -1.54
N GLY A 41 -16.71 -8.37 -0.55
CA GLY A 41 -17.22 -9.74 -0.64
C GLY A 41 -18.32 -10.00 0.39
N GLY A 42 -19.09 -11.07 0.17
CA GLY A 42 -20.14 -11.52 1.08
C GLY A 42 -21.47 -10.74 0.98
N ARG A 43 -22.40 -11.06 1.89
CA ARG A 43 -23.70 -10.37 2.02
C ARG A 43 -23.50 -9.13 2.90
N SER A 44 -24.10 -8.01 2.53
CA SER A 44 -24.02 -6.80 3.35
C SER A 44 -24.84 -6.96 4.63
N ASP A 45 -24.17 -6.80 5.78
CA ASP A 45 -24.76 -6.79 7.12
C ASP A 45 -24.32 -5.51 7.88
N PRO A 46 -25.16 -4.46 7.91
CA PRO A 46 -24.83 -3.17 8.48
C PRO A 46 -25.00 -3.22 10.00
N LEU A 47 -25.81 -4.15 10.52
CA LEU A 47 -26.00 -4.28 11.95
C LEU A 47 -24.69 -4.75 12.58
N ALA A 48 -24.11 -5.87 12.10
CA ALA A 48 -22.83 -6.37 12.61
C ALA A 48 -21.72 -5.31 12.60
N GLY A 49 -21.61 -4.54 11.51
CA GLY A 49 -20.64 -3.45 11.41
C GLY A 49 -20.90 -2.29 12.38
N LEU A 50 -22.16 -1.89 12.56
CA LEU A 50 -22.54 -0.82 13.49
C LEU A 50 -22.43 -1.24 14.95
N GLU A 51 -22.77 -2.49 15.29
CA GLU A 51 -22.55 -3.04 16.64
C GLU A 51 -21.07 -2.93 17.00
N ARG A 52 -20.20 -3.39 16.09
CA ARG A 52 -18.76 -3.32 16.29
C ARG A 52 -18.26 -1.88 16.41
N ALA A 53 -18.75 -0.97 15.57
CA ALA A 53 -18.36 0.44 15.62
C ALA A 53 -18.78 1.14 16.93
N LEU A 54 -19.96 0.80 17.47
CA LEU A 54 -20.48 1.40 18.71
C LEU A 54 -19.71 0.96 19.96
N GLU A 55 -19.05 -0.19 19.94
CA GLU A 55 -18.18 -0.65 21.04
C GLU A 55 -17.03 0.32 21.31
N PHE A 56 -16.54 1.01 20.28
CA PHE A 56 -15.51 2.04 20.39
C PHE A 56 -16.02 3.36 21.01
N ARG A 57 -17.33 3.48 21.23
CA ARG A 57 -18.02 4.68 21.72
C ARG A 57 -17.62 5.97 20.98
N PRO A 58 -17.61 5.99 19.64
CA PRO A 58 -17.21 7.18 18.89
C PRO A 58 -18.26 8.29 19.03
N ASP A 59 -17.86 9.52 18.76
CA ASP A 59 -18.81 10.65 18.69
C ASP A 59 -19.67 10.55 17.42
N ALA A 60 -19.11 10.02 16.33
CA ALA A 60 -19.80 9.84 15.06
C ALA A 60 -19.36 8.56 14.32
N ILE A 61 -20.29 7.98 13.58
CA ILE A 61 -20.09 6.87 12.63
C ILE A 61 -20.60 7.33 11.26
N PHE A 62 -19.80 7.12 10.22
CA PHE A 62 -20.22 7.28 8.84
C PHE A 62 -20.47 5.90 8.24
N LEU A 63 -21.70 5.62 7.86
CA LEU A 63 -22.11 4.39 7.20
C LEU A 63 -22.18 4.63 5.69
N LEU A 64 -21.32 3.95 4.95
CA LEU A 64 -21.21 4.06 3.49
C LEU A 64 -21.84 2.81 2.86
N ALA A 65 -22.80 2.99 1.96
CA ALA A 65 -23.40 1.87 1.23
C ALA A 65 -23.80 2.27 -0.20
N ARG A 66 -23.79 1.30 -1.11
CA ARG A 66 -24.41 1.43 -2.44
C ARG A 66 -25.81 0.79 -2.38
N GLY A 67 -26.77 1.29 -3.17
CA GLY A 67 -28.01 0.56 -3.42
C GLY A 67 -27.70 -0.76 -4.14
N ILE A 68 -27.93 -1.90 -3.47
CA ILE A 68 -27.76 -3.23 -4.06
C ILE A 68 -29.16 -3.82 -4.23
N VAL A 69 -29.60 -3.95 -5.48
CA VAL A 69 -30.78 -4.75 -5.81
C VAL A 69 -30.43 -6.21 -5.53
N ARG A 70 -31.08 -6.80 -4.51
CA ARG A 70 -30.83 -8.18 -4.09
C ARG A 70 -31.74 -9.13 -4.86
N THR A 71 -31.17 -10.19 -5.39
CA THR A 71 -31.92 -11.28 -6.01
C THR A 71 -32.42 -12.24 -4.92
N GLY A 72 -33.75 -12.34 -4.79
CA GLY A 72 -34.42 -13.24 -3.84
C GLY A 72 -35.79 -12.71 -3.42
N PRO A 73 -36.73 -13.59 -3.02
CA PRO A 73 -38.10 -13.21 -2.64
C PRO A 73 -38.18 -12.32 -1.39
N ASP A 74 -37.10 -12.23 -0.60
CA ASP A 74 -36.97 -11.36 0.57
C ASP A 74 -35.74 -10.44 0.43
N ALA A 75 -35.83 -9.40 -0.39
CA ALA A 75 -34.80 -8.35 -0.56
C ALA A 75 -34.60 -7.47 0.69
N ARG A 76 -34.63 -8.05 1.90
CA ARG A 76 -34.46 -7.36 3.18
C ARG A 76 -33.00 -7.44 3.64
N TRP A 77 -32.61 -6.51 4.49
CA TRP A 77 -31.33 -6.55 5.20
C TRP A 77 -31.46 -7.40 6.48
N GLY A 78 -30.66 -8.46 6.60
CA GLY A 78 -30.64 -9.31 7.81
C GLY A 78 -32.03 -9.74 8.27
N GLU A 79 -32.31 -9.49 9.56
CA GLU A 79 -33.58 -9.80 10.25
C GLU A 79 -34.71 -8.77 9.97
N GLY A 80 -34.48 -7.80 9.08
CA GLY A 80 -35.43 -6.74 8.74
C GLY A 80 -35.21 -5.42 9.48
N ASN A 81 -35.76 -4.34 8.93
CA ASN A 81 -35.50 -2.97 9.39
C ASN A 81 -35.87 -2.72 10.85
N ASP A 82 -37.05 -3.20 11.28
CA ASP A 82 -37.54 -2.99 12.65
C ASP A 82 -36.62 -3.64 13.68
N THR A 83 -36.12 -4.85 13.38
CA THR A 83 -35.21 -5.59 14.24
C THR A 83 -33.86 -4.89 14.35
N ILE A 84 -33.32 -4.42 13.21
CA ILE A 84 -32.07 -3.66 13.17
C ILE A 84 -32.20 -2.37 13.97
N LEU A 85 -33.26 -1.58 13.76
CA LEU A 85 -33.49 -0.33 14.48
C LEU A 85 -33.72 -0.56 15.98
N ALA A 86 -34.49 -1.60 16.35
CA ALA A 86 -34.68 -1.96 17.76
C ALA A 86 -33.37 -2.34 18.44
N ARG A 87 -32.47 -3.03 17.73
CA ARG A 87 -31.14 -3.39 18.23
C ARG A 87 -30.25 -2.15 18.39
N LEU A 88 -30.18 -1.29 17.37
CA LEU A 88 -29.42 -0.03 17.44
C LEU A 88 -29.94 0.90 18.54
N ASN A 89 -31.26 0.94 18.77
CA ASN A 89 -31.86 1.70 19.87
C ASN A 89 -31.39 1.24 21.26
N ARG A 90 -31.16 -0.06 21.45
CA ARG A 90 -30.61 -0.60 22.69
C ARG A 90 -29.13 -0.25 22.87
N LEU A 91 -28.35 -0.29 21.80
CA LEU A 91 -26.90 -0.07 21.83
C LEU A 91 -26.52 1.42 21.89
N ASN A 92 -27.31 2.28 21.26
CA ASN A 92 -27.09 3.71 21.20
C ASN A 92 -28.33 4.45 21.72
N PRO A 93 -28.70 4.34 23.01
CA PRO A 93 -29.94 4.89 23.53
C PRO A 93 -29.95 6.43 23.52
N VAL A 94 -31.15 7.00 23.52
CA VAL A 94 -31.35 8.45 23.69
C VAL A 94 -30.99 8.84 25.14
N VAL A 95 -30.13 9.84 25.29
CA VAL A 95 -29.79 10.44 26.59
C VAL A 95 -30.79 11.54 26.96
N ARG A 96 -30.70 12.09 28.17
CA ARG A 96 -31.69 13.03 28.74
C ARG A 96 -32.01 14.24 27.85
N ASP A 97 -31.06 14.67 27.02
CA ASP A 97 -31.20 15.84 26.16
C ASP A 97 -31.89 15.54 24.81
N GLY A 98 -32.43 14.33 24.64
CA GLY A 98 -33.06 13.89 23.39
C GLY A 98 -32.06 13.55 22.28
N LEU A 99 -30.76 13.66 22.55
CA LEU A 99 -29.67 13.26 21.67
C LEU A 99 -29.18 11.85 22.02
N ARG A 100 -28.43 11.22 21.12
CA ARG A 100 -27.70 9.98 21.40
C ARG A 100 -26.22 10.28 21.56
N ARG A 101 -25.47 9.40 22.23
CA ARG A 101 -24.03 9.61 22.44
C ARG A 101 -23.24 9.55 21.14
N THR A 102 -23.64 8.69 20.22
CA THR A 102 -23.00 8.52 18.92
C THR A 102 -23.95 8.92 17.81
N ALA A 103 -23.53 9.82 16.92
CA ALA A 103 -24.27 10.16 15.71
C ALA A 103 -23.98 9.14 14.59
N ILE A 104 -25.00 8.64 13.90
CA ILE A 104 -24.82 7.78 12.72
C ILE A 104 -25.25 8.56 11.47
N LYS A 105 -24.29 8.85 10.59
CA LYS A 105 -24.49 9.53 9.32
C LYS A 105 -24.49 8.50 8.20
N ALA A 106 -25.59 8.42 7.45
CA ALA A 106 -25.73 7.45 6.37
C ALA A 106 -25.44 8.13 5.02
N ILE A 107 -24.48 7.59 4.28
CA ILE A 107 -24.09 8.07 2.96
C ILE A 107 -24.39 6.97 1.94
N GLN A 108 -25.31 7.27 1.03
CA GLN A 108 -25.77 6.34 0.01
C GLN A 108 -25.22 6.70 -1.36
N PHE A 109 -24.60 5.73 -2.04
CA PHE A 109 -24.03 5.90 -3.36
C PHE A 109 -24.93 5.30 -4.46
N ILE A 110 -25.02 6.04 -5.58
CA ILE A 110 -25.58 5.64 -6.87
C ILE A 110 -27.11 5.45 -6.82
N ASP A 111 -27.55 4.32 -6.27
CA ASP A 111 -28.95 3.88 -6.27
C ASP A 111 -29.57 4.03 -4.88
N ASP A 112 -30.87 4.31 -4.82
CA ASP A 112 -31.62 4.38 -3.56
C ASP A 112 -31.68 3.02 -2.87
N ASP A 113 -31.77 3.02 -1.54
CA ASP A 113 -31.92 1.79 -0.75
C ASP A 113 -33.39 1.39 -0.88
N PRO A 114 -33.71 0.30 -1.60
CA PRO A 114 -35.11 -0.07 -1.82
C PRO A 114 -35.82 -0.43 -0.51
N THR A 115 -35.06 -0.69 0.56
CA THR A 115 -35.62 -1.03 1.87
C THR A 115 -35.88 0.19 2.75
N GLY A 116 -35.32 1.37 2.42
CA GLY A 116 -35.41 2.56 3.26
C GLY A 116 -34.63 2.48 4.59
N LEU A 117 -33.81 1.45 4.80
CA LEU A 117 -33.12 1.21 6.08
C LEU A 117 -32.09 2.30 6.37
N MET A 118 -31.29 2.70 5.38
CA MET A 118 -30.28 3.75 5.53
C MET A 118 -30.89 5.08 6.01
N GLN A 119 -32.02 5.47 5.42
CA GLN A 119 -32.78 6.67 5.78
C GLN A 119 -33.34 6.54 7.20
N ALA A 120 -33.87 5.36 7.54
CA ALA A 120 -34.42 5.10 8.88
C ALA A 120 -33.34 5.15 9.97
N ILE A 121 -32.15 4.59 9.72
CA ILE A 121 -30.99 4.67 10.62
C ILE A 121 -30.56 6.13 10.82
N ALA A 122 -30.37 6.88 9.73
CA ALA A 122 -29.99 8.29 9.80
C ALA A 122 -31.02 9.14 10.55
N ALA A 123 -32.32 8.92 10.30
CA ALA A 123 -33.39 9.63 10.99
C ALA A 123 -33.41 9.31 12.50
N ALA A 124 -33.23 8.03 12.86
CA ALA A 124 -33.28 7.60 14.26
C ALA A 124 -32.00 7.91 15.05
N HIS A 125 -30.82 7.91 14.41
CA HIS A 125 -29.51 7.96 15.06
C HIS A 125 -28.62 9.13 14.62
N GLY A 126 -29.08 10.03 13.76
CA GLY A 126 -28.27 11.10 13.18
C GLY A 126 -27.96 12.31 14.06
N ASN A 127 -28.58 12.42 15.23
CA ASN A 127 -28.42 13.53 16.20
C ASN A 127 -28.69 14.93 15.62
N THR A 128 -29.61 15.05 14.67
CA THR A 128 -30.06 16.34 14.12
C THR A 128 -31.55 16.53 14.38
N PRO A 129 -31.96 16.98 15.60
CA PRO A 129 -33.37 17.09 15.99
C PRO A 129 -34.21 17.99 15.08
N ARG A 130 -33.57 18.95 14.38
CA ARG A 130 -34.24 19.92 13.52
C ARG A 130 -34.30 19.52 12.05
N ASP A 131 -33.50 18.55 11.63
CA ASP A 131 -33.42 18.14 10.24
C ASP A 131 -32.91 16.69 10.11
N PRO A 132 -33.81 15.70 10.06
CA PRO A 132 -33.45 14.31 9.82
C PRO A 132 -32.73 14.11 8.48
N ALA A 133 -33.01 14.95 7.47
CA ALA A 133 -32.37 14.86 6.15
C ALA A 133 -30.89 15.24 6.21
N ALA A 134 -30.46 16.07 7.16
CA ALA A 134 -29.05 16.41 7.35
C ALA A 134 -28.17 15.23 7.80
N SER A 135 -28.76 14.08 8.15
CA SER A 135 -28.03 12.87 8.56
C SER A 135 -28.00 11.78 7.49
N TYR A 136 -28.73 11.97 6.39
CA TYR A 136 -28.75 11.08 5.23
C TYR A 136 -28.31 11.85 3.99
N THR A 137 -27.19 11.45 3.39
CA THR A 137 -26.69 12.06 2.16
C THR A 137 -26.74 11.06 1.02
N ARG A 138 -27.49 11.36 -0.04
CA ARG A 138 -27.41 10.63 -1.30
C ARG A 138 -26.34 11.26 -2.20
N ARG A 139 -25.50 10.41 -2.77
CA ARG A 139 -24.44 10.73 -3.71
C ARG A 139 -24.68 9.94 -4.98
N ASP A 140 -25.40 10.52 -5.94
CA ASP A 140 -25.54 9.95 -7.27
C ASP A 140 -24.24 10.13 -8.08
N VAL A 141 -24.10 9.38 -9.17
CA VAL A 141 -22.92 9.45 -10.04
C VAL A 141 -22.72 10.88 -10.55
N GLU A 142 -23.82 11.56 -10.89
CA GLU A 142 -23.78 12.91 -11.45
C GLU A 142 -23.40 13.96 -10.40
N GLY A 143 -23.84 13.82 -9.16
CA GLY A 143 -23.44 14.68 -8.04
C GLY A 143 -21.99 14.48 -7.63
N LEU A 144 -21.51 13.23 -7.64
CA LEU A 144 -20.09 12.93 -7.42
C LEU A 144 -19.21 13.50 -8.52
N ARG A 145 -19.67 13.45 -9.78
CA ARG A 145 -19.01 14.10 -10.92
C ARG A 145 -19.07 15.63 -10.82
N ARG A 146 -20.17 16.18 -10.30
CA ARG A 146 -20.33 17.63 -10.11
C ARG A 146 -19.43 18.20 -9.02
N GLU A 147 -19.11 17.41 -8.00
CA GLU A 147 -18.23 17.80 -6.89
C GLU A 147 -16.77 17.37 -7.08
N ALA A 148 -16.48 16.57 -8.10
CA ALA A 148 -15.11 16.32 -8.52
C ALA A 148 -14.45 17.65 -8.93
N PRO A 149 -13.16 17.87 -8.59
CA PRO A 149 -12.48 19.14 -8.85
C PRO A 149 -12.63 19.59 -10.31
N ALA A 150 -12.71 20.90 -10.51
CA ALA A 150 -13.17 21.62 -11.71
C ALA A 150 -12.53 21.21 -13.05
N LEU A 151 -11.41 20.49 -13.03
CA LEU A 151 -10.78 19.91 -14.22
C LEU A 151 -11.71 19.01 -15.04
N GLY A 152 -12.67 18.32 -14.40
CA GLY A 152 -13.59 17.41 -15.10
C GLY A 152 -14.77 18.08 -15.82
N GLN A 153 -15.12 19.33 -15.49
CA GLN A 153 -16.34 19.98 -16.00
C GLN A 153 -16.12 20.89 -17.19
N VAL A 154 -14.91 21.41 -17.39
CA VAL A 154 -14.69 22.38 -18.48
C VAL A 154 -14.53 21.66 -19.82
N LEU A 155 -14.09 20.41 -19.84
CA LEU A 155 -13.90 19.65 -21.08
C LEU A 155 -14.07 18.15 -20.80
N ALA A 156 -15.28 17.60 -20.95
CA ALA A 156 -15.46 16.15 -20.86
C ALA A 156 -14.79 15.50 -22.09
N PRO A 157 -13.67 14.78 -21.94
CA PRO A 157 -12.99 14.16 -23.07
C PRO A 157 -13.94 13.21 -23.79
N THR A 158 -14.12 13.40 -25.10
CA THR A 158 -14.87 12.43 -25.91
C THR A 158 -14.08 11.13 -26.12
N ASP A 159 -12.75 11.18 -25.98
CA ASP A 159 -11.87 10.03 -26.11
C ASP A 159 -11.44 9.49 -24.72
N PRO A 160 -11.72 8.22 -24.40
CA PRO A 160 -11.32 7.61 -23.12
C PRO A 160 -9.80 7.58 -22.88
N ARG A 161 -8.96 7.69 -23.91
CA ARG A 161 -7.50 7.83 -23.75
C ARG A 161 -7.15 9.18 -23.14
N VAL A 162 -7.80 10.24 -23.60
CA VAL A 162 -7.61 11.61 -23.08
C VAL A 162 -8.13 11.69 -21.64
N ALA A 163 -9.24 11.01 -21.33
CA ALA A 163 -9.74 10.88 -19.95
C ALA A 163 -8.70 10.26 -19.01
N ARG A 164 -8.15 9.09 -19.37
CA ARG A 164 -7.12 8.42 -18.57
C ARG A 164 -5.84 9.24 -18.43
N ALA A 165 -5.47 9.98 -19.49
CA ALA A 165 -4.32 10.88 -19.43
C ALA A 165 -4.58 12.06 -18.47
N GLY A 166 -5.79 12.62 -18.47
CA GLY A 166 -6.21 13.64 -17.52
C GLY A 166 -6.24 13.14 -16.06
N GLU A 167 -6.68 11.90 -15.84
CA GLU A 167 -6.63 11.25 -14.52
C GLU A 167 -5.19 11.11 -14.01
N ALA A 168 -4.28 10.60 -14.85
CA ALA A 168 -2.87 10.45 -14.49
C ALA A 168 -2.20 11.82 -14.18
N LEU A 169 -2.52 12.88 -14.93
CA LEU A 169 -2.05 14.24 -14.60
C LEU A 169 -2.64 14.72 -13.27
N SER A 170 -3.92 14.44 -13.01
CA SER A 170 -4.57 14.83 -11.76
C SER A 170 -3.93 14.15 -10.54
N GLU A 171 -3.50 12.90 -10.67
CA GLU A 171 -2.74 12.19 -9.63
C GLU A 171 -1.41 12.87 -9.32
N ILE A 172 -0.66 13.32 -10.34
CA ILE A 172 0.59 14.09 -10.14
C ILE A 172 0.30 15.42 -9.43
N THR A 173 -0.81 16.07 -9.79
CA THR A 173 -1.22 17.36 -9.22
C THR A 173 -1.73 17.25 -7.77
N LEU A 174 -2.38 16.15 -7.39
CA LEU A 174 -2.90 15.94 -6.02
C LEU A 174 -1.78 15.97 -4.96
N ASP A 175 -0.59 15.48 -5.31
CA ASP A 175 0.60 15.53 -4.45
C ASP A 175 1.44 16.81 -4.66
N HIS A 176 0.97 17.72 -5.51
CA HIS A 176 1.68 18.93 -5.95
C HIS A 176 3.08 18.67 -6.53
N LEU A 177 3.32 17.45 -7.03
CA LEU A 177 4.61 17.06 -7.61
C LEU A 177 4.89 17.83 -8.91
N ASP A 178 3.84 18.17 -9.65
CA ASP A 178 3.91 19.04 -10.82
C ASP A 178 4.53 20.39 -10.49
N LEU A 179 4.00 21.09 -9.49
CA LEU A 179 4.52 22.38 -9.05
C LEU A 179 5.96 22.27 -8.53
N ARG A 180 6.32 21.15 -7.90
CA ARG A 180 7.68 20.96 -7.36
C ARG A 180 8.69 20.79 -8.47
N VAL A 181 8.31 20.10 -9.54
CA VAL A 181 9.14 19.91 -10.73
C VAL A 181 9.22 21.19 -11.57
N ILE A 182 8.11 21.92 -11.72
CA ILE A 182 8.03 23.13 -12.55
C ILE A 182 8.69 24.32 -11.85
N PHE A 183 8.32 24.59 -10.59
CA PHE A 183 8.69 25.82 -9.88
C PHE A 183 9.65 25.59 -8.70
N GLY A 184 9.62 24.42 -8.08
CA GLY A 184 10.34 24.14 -6.84
C GLY A 184 11.71 23.48 -7.02
N VAL A 185 12.24 22.96 -5.90
CA VAL A 185 13.39 22.06 -5.91
C VAL A 185 12.90 20.62 -5.79
N ALA A 186 12.67 19.98 -6.94
CA ALA A 186 12.38 18.55 -7.02
C ALA A 186 13.67 17.72 -6.89
N LEU A 187 13.60 16.62 -6.14
CA LEU A 187 14.64 15.60 -6.07
C LEU A 187 14.78 14.89 -7.42
N GLU A 188 15.94 14.31 -7.70
CA GLU A 188 16.16 13.57 -8.95
C GLU A 188 15.16 12.41 -9.10
N ALA A 189 14.90 11.65 -8.03
CA ALA A 189 13.88 10.60 -8.04
C ALA A 189 12.46 11.12 -8.31
N GLU A 190 12.14 12.34 -7.86
CA GLU A 190 10.84 12.99 -8.13
C GLU A 190 10.77 13.45 -9.60
N ARG A 191 11.85 14.04 -10.13
CA ARG A 191 11.97 14.39 -11.55
C ARG A 191 11.85 13.16 -12.43
N GLU A 192 12.54 12.07 -12.10
CA GLU A 192 12.43 10.81 -12.81
C GLU A 192 11.04 10.20 -12.71
N ALA A 193 10.40 10.24 -11.54
CA ALA A 193 9.05 9.72 -11.36
C ALA A 193 8.05 10.49 -12.23
N VAL A 194 8.13 11.83 -12.22
CA VAL A 194 7.31 12.70 -13.07
C VAL A 194 7.65 12.48 -14.55
N ALA A 195 8.92 12.34 -14.93
CA ALA A 195 9.32 12.03 -16.29
C ALA A 195 8.75 10.69 -16.77
N ARG A 196 8.84 9.62 -15.95
CA ARG A 196 8.30 8.30 -16.27
C ARG A 196 6.77 8.28 -16.37
N GLU A 197 6.06 8.95 -15.47
CA GLU A 197 4.59 9.05 -15.57
C GLU A 197 4.18 9.94 -16.74
N ALA A 198 4.92 11.02 -17.00
CA ALA A 198 4.72 11.86 -18.17
C ALA A 198 4.90 11.03 -19.45
N GLU A 199 6.01 10.32 -19.63
CA GLU A 199 6.25 9.45 -20.80
C GLU A 199 5.17 8.39 -20.97
N ARG A 200 4.75 7.73 -19.89
CA ARG A 200 3.63 6.78 -19.92
C ARG A 200 2.33 7.45 -20.36
N THR A 201 2.04 8.64 -19.85
CA THR A 201 0.84 9.41 -20.19
C THR A 201 0.84 9.82 -21.67
N LEU A 202 2.00 10.23 -22.21
CA LEU A 202 2.15 10.49 -23.64
C LEU A 202 1.94 9.22 -24.47
N GLY A 203 2.55 8.10 -24.07
CA GLY A 203 2.34 6.82 -24.73
C GLY A 203 0.86 6.41 -24.77
N ARG A 204 0.10 6.69 -23.71
CA ARG A 204 -1.36 6.47 -23.66
C ARG A 204 -2.12 7.39 -24.63
N LEU A 205 -1.70 8.65 -24.77
CA LEU A 205 -2.32 9.61 -25.69
C LEU A 205 -2.04 9.29 -27.16
N LEU A 206 -0.79 8.95 -27.47
CA LEU A 206 -0.34 8.68 -28.84
C LEU A 206 -0.64 7.25 -29.32
N GLY A 207 -0.94 6.32 -28.40
CA GLY A 207 -1.18 4.91 -28.70
C GLY A 207 0.10 4.08 -28.75
N GLU A 208 -0.05 2.77 -28.54
CA GLU A 208 1.06 1.81 -28.59
C GLU A 208 1.64 1.75 -30.02
N GLY A 209 2.81 2.36 -30.23
CA GLY A 209 3.52 2.37 -31.52
C GLY A 209 4.11 3.71 -31.94
N ALA A 210 3.73 4.81 -31.29
CA ALA A 210 4.30 6.13 -31.55
C ALA A 210 5.63 6.32 -30.81
N THR A 211 6.70 5.69 -31.31
CA THR A 211 8.05 5.87 -30.75
C THR A 211 8.73 7.10 -31.37
N GLY A 212 8.71 8.22 -30.64
CA GLY A 212 9.87 9.10 -30.49
C GLY A 212 10.05 10.30 -31.41
N GLU A 213 9.91 10.20 -32.73
CA GLU A 213 10.38 11.29 -33.63
C GLU A 213 9.50 11.56 -34.86
N GLY A 214 8.39 10.86 -35.02
CA GLY A 214 7.43 11.13 -36.10
C GLY A 214 6.54 12.35 -35.78
N GLU A 215 6.31 13.19 -36.78
CA GLU A 215 5.41 14.35 -36.74
C GLU A 215 4.05 13.96 -36.12
N VAL A 216 3.84 14.39 -34.87
CA VAL A 216 2.64 14.07 -34.09
C VAL A 216 1.50 14.93 -34.60
N ASP A 217 0.74 14.40 -35.53
CA ASP A 217 -0.61 14.85 -35.87
C ASP A 217 -1.49 13.58 -35.99
N PRO A 218 -2.60 13.38 -35.26
CA PRO A 218 -3.55 14.39 -34.78
C PRO A 218 -4.03 14.14 -33.34
N ILE A 219 -3.60 14.97 -32.40
CA ILE A 219 -4.53 15.32 -31.33
C ILE A 219 -5.54 16.22 -32.03
N GLY A 220 -6.71 15.70 -32.40
CA GLY A 220 -7.71 16.48 -33.14
C GLY A 220 -8.05 17.81 -32.45
N ASP A 221 -8.94 18.62 -33.03
CA ASP A 221 -9.30 19.96 -32.51
C ASP A 221 -9.83 20.01 -31.05
N ASP A 222 -9.90 18.86 -30.36
CA ASP A 222 -10.18 18.71 -28.94
C ASP A 222 -9.24 19.58 -28.08
N ALA A 223 -9.82 20.64 -27.50
CA ALA A 223 -9.11 21.58 -26.65
C ALA A 223 -8.54 20.94 -25.37
N PHE A 224 -9.17 19.87 -24.85
CA PHE A 224 -8.67 19.17 -23.65
C PHE A 224 -7.47 18.33 -23.96
N ALA A 225 -7.51 17.63 -25.08
CA ALA A 225 -6.39 16.81 -25.50
C ALA A 225 -5.16 17.70 -25.79
N ARG A 226 -5.35 18.89 -26.38
CA ARG A 226 -4.29 19.91 -26.53
C ARG A 226 -3.78 20.44 -25.18
N TYR A 227 -4.67 20.73 -24.23
CA TYR A 227 -4.30 21.13 -22.87
C TYR A 227 -3.48 20.05 -22.15
N VAL A 228 -3.94 18.79 -22.16
CA VAL A 228 -3.27 17.65 -21.54
C VAL A 228 -1.88 17.46 -22.16
N ALA A 229 -1.76 17.55 -23.48
CA ALA A 229 -0.47 17.45 -24.17
C ALA A 229 0.47 18.62 -23.85
N ALA A 230 -0.05 19.85 -23.79
CA ALA A 230 0.74 21.00 -23.38
C ALA A 230 1.21 20.91 -21.93
N ARG A 231 0.34 20.52 -21.00
CA ARG A 231 0.69 20.32 -19.59
C ARG A 231 1.74 19.22 -19.44
N TRP A 232 1.63 18.16 -20.22
CA TRP A 232 2.65 17.13 -20.31
C TRP A 232 4.02 17.68 -20.76
N LEU A 233 4.05 18.47 -21.84
CA LEU A 233 5.29 19.08 -22.34
C LEU A 233 5.96 19.98 -21.29
N VAL A 234 5.17 20.72 -20.52
CA VAL A 234 5.66 21.56 -19.40
C VAL A 234 6.29 20.70 -18.30
N LEU A 235 5.65 19.61 -17.90
CA LEU A 235 6.19 18.69 -16.91
C LEU A 235 7.48 18.01 -17.39
N ALA A 236 7.49 17.54 -18.63
CA ALA A 236 8.65 16.95 -19.27
C ALA A 236 9.82 17.94 -19.35
N ALA A 237 9.53 19.20 -19.66
CA ALA A 237 10.52 20.29 -19.68
C ALA A 237 11.06 20.63 -18.27
N GLY A 238 10.23 20.54 -17.23
CA GLY A 238 10.67 20.72 -15.84
C GLY A 238 11.50 19.54 -15.32
N ALA A 239 11.20 18.32 -15.78
CA ALA A 239 11.90 17.11 -15.37
C ALA A 239 13.21 16.86 -16.15
N MET A 240 13.31 17.28 -17.42
CA MET A 240 14.43 16.97 -18.31
C MET A 240 15.04 18.23 -18.94
N GLU A 241 16.36 18.42 -18.75
CA GLU A 241 17.04 19.62 -19.27
C GLU A 241 17.32 19.54 -20.79
N ARG A 242 17.60 18.34 -21.32
CA ARG A 242 17.84 18.15 -22.76
C ARG A 242 16.54 18.34 -23.54
N GLY A 243 16.52 19.26 -24.50
CA GLY A 243 15.33 19.55 -25.35
C GLY A 243 14.27 20.40 -24.63
N ARG A 244 14.60 20.98 -23.47
CA ARG A 244 13.68 21.80 -22.68
C ARG A 244 13.05 22.94 -23.49
N GLY A 245 13.86 23.67 -24.27
CA GLY A 245 13.38 24.78 -25.10
C GLY A 245 12.33 24.36 -26.13
N GLU A 246 12.62 23.31 -26.92
CA GLU A 246 11.72 22.78 -27.95
C GLU A 246 10.38 22.30 -27.37
N ARG A 247 10.41 21.63 -26.22
CA ARG A 247 9.17 21.18 -25.55
C ARG A 247 8.31 22.35 -25.07
N LEU A 248 8.93 23.39 -24.52
CA LEU A 248 8.22 24.59 -24.07
C LEU A 248 7.66 25.38 -25.26
N ASP A 249 8.41 25.50 -26.35
CA ASP A 249 7.92 26.12 -27.59
C ASP A 249 6.70 25.37 -28.11
N ARG A 250 6.75 24.03 -28.15
CA ARG A 250 5.61 23.21 -28.57
C ARG A 250 4.43 23.28 -27.59
N ALA A 251 4.67 23.40 -26.29
CA ALA A 251 3.61 23.57 -25.30
C ALA A 251 2.86 24.89 -25.54
N ILE A 252 3.61 25.97 -25.82
CA ILE A 252 3.05 27.29 -26.12
C ILE A 252 2.21 27.24 -27.40
N GLU A 253 2.67 26.55 -28.44
CA GLU A 253 1.90 26.38 -29.69
C GLU A 253 0.56 25.65 -29.50
N LEU A 254 0.49 24.70 -28.57
CA LEU A 254 -0.71 23.91 -28.30
C LEU A 254 -1.75 24.65 -27.44
N LEU A 255 -1.34 25.66 -26.68
CA LEU A 255 -2.21 26.38 -25.74
C LEU A 255 -2.88 27.57 -26.41
N ASP A 256 -4.20 27.47 -26.62
CA ASP A 256 -5.00 28.60 -27.07
C ASP A 256 -5.21 29.60 -25.93
N THR A 257 -4.56 30.77 -26.03
CA THR A 257 -4.61 31.84 -25.04
C THR A 257 -5.57 32.97 -25.42
N ALA A 258 -6.52 32.71 -26.34
CA ALA A 258 -7.55 33.67 -26.70
C ALA A 258 -8.39 34.15 -25.49
N PRO A 259 -8.99 35.36 -25.55
CA PRO A 259 -9.87 35.85 -24.50
C PRO A 259 -10.99 34.85 -24.19
N GLY A 260 -11.12 34.46 -22.91
CA GLY A 260 -12.09 33.46 -22.46
C GLY A 260 -11.56 32.02 -22.39
N ALA A 261 -10.27 31.79 -22.65
CA ALA A 261 -9.64 30.50 -22.43
C ALA A 261 -9.79 30.01 -20.96
N PRO A 262 -9.92 28.70 -20.72
CA PRO A 262 -10.04 28.15 -19.37
C PRO A 262 -8.86 28.56 -18.46
N PRO A 263 -9.10 28.79 -17.15
CA PRO A 263 -8.04 29.19 -16.22
C PRO A 263 -6.81 28.27 -16.22
N ALA A 264 -7.01 26.96 -16.36
CA ALA A 264 -5.94 25.97 -16.42
C ALA A 264 -5.05 26.13 -17.67
N VAL A 265 -5.65 26.49 -18.81
CA VAL A 265 -4.93 26.76 -20.06
C VAL A 265 -4.06 28.01 -19.93
N LEU A 266 -4.61 29.07 -19.33
CA LEU A 266 -3.88 30.31 -19.06
C LEU A 266 -2.73 30.10 -18.07
N ALA A 267 -2.95 29.33 -17.00
CA ALA A 267 -1.91 28.99 -16.02
C ALA A 267 -0.79 28.14 -16.64
N ALA A 268 -1.13 27.14 -17.46
CA ALA A 268 -0.16 26.34 -18.20
C ALA A 268 0.64 27.19 -19.19
N ALA A 269 0.01 28.15 -19.86
CA ALA A 269 0.68 29.05 -20.80
C ALA A 269 1.65 30.00 -20.07
N ALA A 270 1.23 30.57 -18.95
CA ALA A 270 2.07 31.40 -18.10
C ALA A 270 3.29 30.60 -17.61
N SER A 271 3.08 29.37 -17.14
CA SER A 271 4.15 28.46 -16.71
C SER A 271 5.13 28.13 -17.84
N SER A 272 4.61 27.82 -19.04
CA SER A 272 5.43 27.50 -20.21
C SER A 272 6.33 28.66 -20.61
N ARG A 273 5.75 29.87 -20.70
CA ARG A 273 6.48 31.10 -21.06
C ARG A 273 7.50 31.49 -19.99
N ALA A 274 7.15 31.41 -18.71
CA ALA A 274 8.07 31.68 -17.60
C ALA A 274 9.27 30.72 -17.61
N LEU A 275 9.04 29.43 -17.91
CA LEU A 275 10.10 28.44 -18.00
C LEU A 275 10.98 28.58 -19.24
N ARG A 276 10.45 29.12 -20.35
CA ARG A 276 11.19 29.28 -21.61
C ARG A 276 12.30 30.32 -21.52
N ARG A 277 12.19 31.25 -20.56
CA ARG A 277 13.19 32.28 -20.19
C ARG A 277 13.78 33.01 -21.41
N SER A 278 12.95 33.51 -22.32
CA SER A 278 13.42 34.46 -23.33
C SER A 278 13.31 35.88 -22.77
N ALA A 279 14.39 36.66 -22.88
CA ALA A 279 14.41 38.05 -22.43
C ALA A 279 13.38 38.86 -23.25
N GLY A 280 12.23 39.20 -22.64
CA GLY A 280 11.13 39.91 -23.31
C GLY A 280 9.74 39.43 -22.88
N ASP A 281 9.62 38.15 -22.51
CA ASP A 281 8.31 37.52 -22.26
C ASP A 281 7.69 37.87 -20.89
N GLY A 282 8.44 38.54 -20.02
CA GLY A 282 8.00 38.84 -18.66
C GLY A 282 6.71 39.66 -18.60
N GLY A 283 6.49 40.57 -19.55
CA GLY A 283 5.24 41.33 -19.64
C GLY A 283 4.03 40.47 -20.03
N GLU A 284 4.22 39.46 -20.89
CA GLU A 284 3.14 38.54 -21.28
C GLU A 284 2.78 37.56 -20.16
N VAL A 285 3.76 37.07 -19.41
CA VAL A 285 3.52 36.22 -18.23
C VAL A 285 2.71 36.98 -17.17
N GLU A 286 3.07 38.25 -16.91
CA GLU A 286 2.31 39.10 -16.00
C GLU A 286 0.89 39.37 -16.51
N ALA A 287 0.71 39.65 -17.80
CA ALA A 287 -0.61 39.87 -18.39
C ALA A 287 -1.52 38.63 -18.26
N LEU A 288 -0.97 37.42 -18.48
CA LEU A 288 -1.69 36.17 -18.24
C LEU A 288 -2.05 35.99 -16.76
N ALA A 289 -1.12 36.27 -15.86
CA ALA A 289 -1.36 36.16 -14.42
C ALA A 289 -2.42 37.17 -13.93
N HIS A 290 -2.45 38.38 -14.47
CA HIS A 290 -3.49 39.37 -14.20
C HIS A 290 -4.87 38.96 -14.72
N THR A 291 -4.93 38.29 -15.88
CA THR A 291 -6.19 37.77 -16.43
C THR A 291 -6.85 36.75 -15.49
N LEU A 292 -6.06 36.09 -14.64
CA LEU A 292 -6.52 35.12 -13.66
C LEU A 292 -6.89 35.75 -12.31
N GLU A 293 -6.66 37.04 -12.08
CA GLU A 293 -7.00 37.69 -10.80
C GLU A 293 -8.52 37.74 -10.52
N ASP A 294 -9.34 37.71 -11.57
CA ASP A 294 -10.80 37.66 -11.48
C ASP A 294 -11.33 36.24 -11.22
N VAL A 295 -10.49 35.21 -11.40
CA VAL A 295 -10.77 33.83 -10.99
C VAL A 295 -10.55 33.74 -9.47
N ALA A 296 -11.25 32.84 -8.78
CA ALA A 296 -11.13 32.66 -7.33
C ALA A 296 -9.65 32.78 -6.90
N PRO A 297 -9.26 33.82 -6.13
CA PRO A 297 -7.86 34.25 -5.94
C PRO A 297 -6.95 33.20 -5.29
N ASN A 298 -7.59 32.14 -4.81
CA ASN A 298 -7.09 31.00 -4.10
C ASN A 298 -7.30 29.68 -4.90
N SER A 299 -7.45 29.72 -6.22
CA SER A 299 -7.43 28.53 -7.05
C SER A 299 -5.98 28.08 -7.33
N GLN A 300 -5.80 26.83 -7.71
CA GLN A 300 -4.46 26.32 -8.07
C GLN A 300 -3.90 27.05 -9.29
N GLU A 301 -4.74 27.34 -10.28
CA GLU A 301 -4.39 28.03 -11.51
C GLU A 301 -3.88 29.45 -11.24
N VAL A 302 -4.50 30.16 -10.28
CA VAL A 302 -4.04 31.47 -9.83
C VAL A 302 -2.68 31.39 -9.15
N LEU A 303 -2.45 30.37 -8.30
CA LEU A 303 -1.15 30.15 -7.67
C LEU A 303 -0.06 29.85 -8.70
N GLU A 304 -0.35 28.98 -9.67
CA GLU A 304 0.57 28.64 -10.76
C GLU A 304 0.98 29.86 -11.57
N ALA A 305 0.01 30.68 -11.98
CA ALA A 305 0.28 31.88 -12.74
C ALA A 305 1.08 32.91 -11.94
N ARG A 306 0.82 33.05 -10.63
CA ARG A 306 1.62 33.91 -9.74
C ARG A 306 3.04 33.40 -9.59
N LEU A 307 3.25 32.08 -9.50
CA LEU A 307 4.58 31.47 -9.45
C LEU A 307 5.34 31.67 -10.77
N ALA A 308 4.65 31.53 -11.90
CA ALA A 308 5.20 31.86 -13.21
C ALA A 308 5.62 33.34 -13.31
N ALA A 309 4.79 34.27 -12.82
CA ALA A 309 5.12 35.69 -12.79
C ALA A 309 6.30 36.01 -11.86
N ILE A 310 6.40 35.35 -10.70
CA ILE A 310 7.56 35.43 -9.79
C ILE A 310 8.84 35.00 -10.51
N LEU A 311 8.80 33.87 -11.23
CA LEU A 311 9.95 33.41 -12.02
C LEU A 311 10.33 34.41 -13.12
N ALA A 312 9.34 34.92 -13.85
CA ALA A 312 9.56 35.82 -14.99
C ALA A 312 10.07 37.21 -14.57
N THR A 313 9.78 37.64 -13.34
CA THR A 313 10.17 38.95 -12.78
C THR A 313 11.36 38.89 -11.84
N ALA A 314 11.97 37.71 -11.67
CA ALA A 314 13.00 37.47 -10.66
C ALA A 314 14.24 38.38 -10.75
N ALA A 315 14.55 38.88 -11.96
CA ALA A 315 15.64 39.84 -12.20
C ALA A 315 15.29 41.30 -11.85
N ASP A 316 14.02 41.61 -11.56
CA ASP A 316 13.54 42.95 -11.18
C ASP A 316 12.94 42.90 -9.76
N PRO A 317 13.69 43.32 -8.72
CA PRO A 317 13.24 43.26 -7.34
C PRO A 317 11.93 44.02 -7.06
N ALA A 318 11.67 45.10 -7.81
CA ALA A 318 10.47 45.91 -7.60
C ALA A 318 9.22 45.16 -8.09
N ARG A 319 9.30 44.54 -9.27
CA ARG A 319 8.20 43.72 -9.83
C ARG A 319 8.03 42.42 -9.07
N LEU A 320 9.13 41.76 -8.70
CA LEU A 320 9.12 40.55 -7.87
C LEU A 320 8.36 40.77 -6.55
N GLY A 321 8.55 41.93 -5.91
CA GLY A 321 7.86 42.27 -4.65
C GLY A 321 6.34 42.28 -4.76
N VAL A 322 5.80 42.73 -5.91
CA VAL A 322 4.35 42.77 -6.17
C VAL A 322 3.76 41.36 -6.20
N TRP A 323 4.38 40.46 -6.96
CA TRP A 323 3.90 39.09 -7.10
C TRP A 323 4.07 38.24 -5.85
N LEU A 324 5.15 38.46 -5.07
CA LEU A 324 5.31 37.81 -3.78
C LEU A 324 4.23 38.22 -2.78
N LEU A 325 3.82 39.49 -2.78
CA LEU A 325 2.73 39.96 -1.93
C LEU A 325 1.38 39.38 -2.39
N ALA A 326 1.14 39.32 -3.70
CA ALA A 326 -0.07 38.71 -4.26
C ALA A 326 -0.16 37.22 -3.89
N LEU A 327 0.91 36.45 -4.11
CA LEU A 327 1.01 35.06 -3.70
C LEU A 327 0.77 34.86 -2.20
N GLN A 328 1.36 35.71 -1.36
CA GLN A 328 1.15 35.65 0.09
C GLN A 328 -0.34 35.81 0.45
N ARG A 329 -1.05 36.76 -0.19
CA ARG A 329 -2.48 36.95 0.04
C ARG A 329 -3.30 35.72 -0.37
N SER A 330 -3.01 35.09 -1.52
CA SER A 330 -3.68 33.84 -1.91
C SER A 330 -3.55 32.74 -0.85
N LEU A 331 -2.34 32.58 -0.31
CA LEU A 331 -2.07 31.54 0.70
C LEU A 331 -2.71 31.84 2.06
N GLU A 332 -3.27 33.03 2.25
CA GLU A 332 -3.95 33.48 3.47
C GLU A 332 -5.49 33.39 3.37
N GLU A 333 -6.03 33.01 2.21
CA GLU A 333 -7.47 32.91 1.95
C GLU A 333 -7.92 31.43 1.80
N PRO A 334 -9.16 31.07 2.18
CA PRO A 334 -9.74 29.74 1.92
C PRO A 334 -9.75 29.41 0.43
N PRO A 335 -9.56 28.14 0.01
CA PRO A 335 -9.52 26.91 0.79
C PRO A 335 -8.11 26.59 1.33
N PHE A 336 -7.10 27.42 1.06
CA PHE A 336 -5.74 27.15 1.54
C PHE A 336 -5.60 27.35 3.04
N VAL A 337 -6.54 28.06 3.66
CA VAL A 337 -6.69 28.17 5.11
C VAL A 337 -7.98 27.46 5.52
N ASP A 338 -7.85 26.28 6.14
CA ASP A 338 -8.96 25.58 6.82
C ASP A 338 -8.68 25.54 8.33
N GLY A 339 -9.63 26.01 9.15
CA GLY A 339 -9.52 25.96 10.61
C GLY A 339 -8.20 26.50 11.19
N ALA A 340 -7.66 27.58 10.60
CA ALA A 340 -6.36 28.20 10.92
C ALA A 340 -5.10 27.40 10.51
N ARG A 341 -5.21 26.35 9.70
CA ARG A 341 -4.08 25.61 9.11
C ARG A 341 -3.92 25.96 7.64
N ARG A 342 -2.71 26.40 7.27
CA ARG A 342 -2.34 26.66 5.87
C ARG A 342 -2.05 25.33 5.16
N ASN A 343 -2.33 25.21 3.87
CA ASN A 343 -1.81 24.12 3.04
C ASN A 343 -0.27 24.24 2.99
N ALA A 344 0.38 23.45 3.86
CA ALA A 344 1.81 23.47 4.10
C ALA A 344 2.61 23.18 2.82
N ALA A 345 2.13 22.27 1.97
CA ALA A 345 2.84 21.86 0.75
C ALA A 345 2.90 23.00 -0.28
N LEU A 346 1.75 23.63 -0.58
CA LEU A 346 1.69 24.78 -1.49
C LEU A 346 2.45 25.99 -0.95
N THR A 347 2.42 26.18 0.37
CA THR A 347 3.18 27.24 1.03
C THR A 347 4.69 27.03 0.87
N ILE A 348 5.20 25.81 1.08
CA ILE A 348 6.61 25.45 0.84
C ILE A 348 6.96 25.68 -0.63
N LEU A 349 6.15 25.16 -1.53
CA LEU A 349 6.33 25.25 -2.98
C LEU A 349 6.51 26.68 -3.45
N ALA A 350 5.64 27.55 -2.98
CA ALA A 350 5.64 28.93 -3.39
C ALA A 350 6.87 29.69 -2.88
N MET A 351 7.39 29.27 -1.72
CA MET A 351 8.65 29.76 -1.18
C MET A 351 9.87 29.20 -1.86
N ASP A 352 9.88 27.91 -2.20
CA ASP A 352 10.96 27.26 -2.91
C ASP A 352 11.12 27.91 -4.28
N GLY A 353 10.02 28.18 -4.99
CA GLY A 353 10.04 28.91 -6.25
C GLY A 353 10.56 30.34 -6.09
N ALA A 354 10.09 31.09 -5.10
CA ALA A 354 10.57 32.45 -4.84
C ALA A 354 12.06 32.51 -4.45
N ALA A 355 12.51 31.58 -3.61
CA ALA A 355 13.90 31.49 -3.16
C ALA A 355 14.80 31.06 -4.31
N LYS A 356 14.41 30.02 -5.07
CA LYS A 356 15.12 29.57 -6.26
C LYS A 356 15.26 30.69 -7.28
N ALA A 357 14.18 31.43 -7.54
CA ALA A 357 14.21 32.56 -8.47
C ALA A 357 15.26 33.60 -8.04
N ARG A 358 15.30 33.96 -6.76
CA ARG A 358 16.29 34.92 -6.25
C ARG A 358 17.72 34.39 -6.29
N LEU A 359 17.90 33.10 -6.00
CA LEU A 359 19.21 32.45 -6.03
C LEU A 359 19.75 32.34 -7.46
N ASP A 360 18.92 31.96 -8.43
CA ASP A 360 19.28 31.90 -9.85
C ASP A 360 19.71 33.28 -10.40
N HIS A 361 19.29 34.37 -9.76
CA HIS A 361 19.58 35.76 -10.16
C HIS A 361 20.47 36.52 -9.17
N ALA A 362 21.04 35.84 -8.17
CA ALA A 362 21.92 36.46 -7.21
C ALA A 362 23.28 36.78 -7.89
N PRO A 363 23.68 38.06 -7.99
CA PRO A 363 24.91 38.43 -8.69
C PRO A 363 26.19 38.01 -7.96
N ASP A 364 26.11 37.72 -6.66
CA ASP A 364 27.25 37.39 -5.80
C ASP A 364 26.82 36.58 -4.54
N ALA A 365 27.81 36.15 -3.75
CA ALA A 365 27.61 35.40 -2.52
C ALA A 365 26.81 36.16 -1.45
N ALA A 366 26.91 37.50 -1.41
CA ALA A 366 26.16 38.31 -0.46
C ALA A 366 24.66 38.34 -0.82
N ALA A 367 24.32 38.36 -2.11
CA ALA A 367 22.95 38.23 -2.58
C ALA A 367 22.37 36.82 -2.34
N ILE A 368 23.21 35.77 -2.44
CA ILE A 368 22.84 34.40 -2.03
C ILE A 368 22.50 34.37 -0.53
N ASP A 369 23.38 34.91 0.31
CA ASP A 369 23.15 34.98 1.77
C ASP A 369 21.91 35.79 2.12
N ALA A 370 21.66 36.92 1.44
CA ALA A 370 20.48 37.74 1.66
C ALA A 370 19.18 37.02 1.24
N ALA A 371 19.19 36.28 0.13
CA ALA A 371 18.06 35.47 -0.30
C ALA A 371 17.75 34.34 0.70
N LEU A 372 18.79 33.71 1.24
CA LEU A 372 18.69 32.64 2.24
C LEU A 372 18.28 33.16 3.62
N GLU A 373 18.78 34.31 4.06
CA GLU A 373 18.37 34.95 5.32
C GLU A 373 16.92 35.45 5.25
N TRP A 374 16.47 35.96 4.11
CA TRP A 374 15.05 36.26 3.93
C TRP A 374 14.18 35.00 4.05
N HIS A 375 14.61 33.89 3.45
CA HIS A 375 13.93 32.60 3.55
C HIS A 375 13.88 32.13 5.01
N LYS A 376 15.02 32.15 5.72
CA LYS A 376 15.12 31.82 7.16
C LYS A 376 14.22 32.70 8.02
N GLU A 377 14.23 34.02 7.83
CA GLU A 377 13.45 34.96 8.64
C GLU A 377 11.95 34.76 8.44
N TRP A 378 11.52 34.50 7.21
CA TRP A 378 10.13 34.18 6.92
C TRP A 378 9.67 32.92 7.67
N TRP A 379 10.55 31.92 7.79
CA TRP A 379 10.32 30.64 8.46
C TRP A 379 10.46 30.67 9.99
N ARG A 380 11.28 31.58 10.54
CA ARG A 380 11.41 31.79 11.99
C ARG A 380 10.12 32.26 12.64
N ARG A 381 9.19 32.81 11.86
CA ARG A 381 7.85 33.17 12.34
C ARG A 381 7.03 31.88 12.56
N PRO A 382 6.59 31.58 13.80
CA PRO A 382 5.84 30.35 14.08
C PRO A 382 4.57 30.32 13.23
N ARG A 383 4.38 29.23 12.47
CA ARG A 383 3.14 28.96 11.73
C ARG A 383 2.64 27.59 12.08
N ALA A 384 1.32 27.48 12.27
CA ALA A 384 0.70 26.21 12.60
C ALA A 384 0.95 25.18 11.49
N GLY A 385 1.62 24.07 11.84
CA GLY A 385 1.71 22.88 10.98
C GLY A 385 3.07 22.54 10.38
N MET A 386 4.16 23.25 10.70
CA MET A 386 5.48 23.00 10.08
C MET A 386 6.59 22.89 11.13
N SER A 387 7.42 21.84 11.05
CA SER A 387 8.55 21.63 11.96
C SER A 387 9.81 22.35 11.47
N ALA A 388 10.70 22.74 12.39
CA ALA A 388 12.00 23.32 12.06
C ALA A 388 12.86 22.40 11.16
N ASP A 389 12.68 21.08 11.27
CA ASP A 389 13.38 20.08 10.45
C ASP A 389 12.98 20.17 8.97
N ALA A 390 11.68 20.34 8.68
CA ALA A 390 11.21 20.49 7.31
C ALA A 390 11.80 21.75 6.67
N VAL A 391 11.90 22.83 7.44
CA VAL A 391 12.50 24.10 7.00
C VAL A 391 13.97 23.93 6.63
N LEU A 392 14.75 23.28 7.50
CA LEU A 392 16.17 23.04 7.23
C LEU A 392 16.33 22.14 6.01
N LEU A 393 15.57 21.04 5.90
CA LEU A 393 15.59 20.16 4.72
C LEU A 393 15.33 20.91 3.41
N HIS A 394 14.35 21.82 3.37
CA HIS A 394 14.06 22.62 2.18
C HIS A 394 15.14 23.68 1.90
N ALA A 395 15.62 24.39 2.92
CA ALA A 395 16.71 25.35 2.77
C ALA A 395 18.01 24.71 2.22
N GLY A 396 18.29 23.47 2.62
CA GLY A 396 19.42 22.68 2.12
C GLY A 396 19.31 22.36 0.63
N ARG A 397 18.10 22.11 0.12
CA ARG A 397 17.82 21.84 -1.30
C ARG A 397 18.03 23.08 -2.18
N LEU A 398 17.82 24.27 -1.62
CA LEU A 398 17.96 25.52 -2.35
C LEU A 398 19.43 25.93 -2.59
N VAL A 399 20.38 25.39 -1.85
CA VAL A 399 21.80 25.77 -1.99
C VAL A 399 22.36 25.26 -3.34
N PRO A 400 22.85 26.14 -4.23
CA PRO A 400 23.33 25.77 -5.58
C PRO A 400 24.42 24.69 -5.58
N GLU A 401 24.40 23.76 -6.54
CA GLU A 401 25.33 22.61 -6.55
C GLU A 401 26.82 23.00 -6.48
N ASP A 402 27.18 24.14 -7.05
CA ASP A 402 28.52 24.71 -7.13
C ASP A 402 28.86 25.69 -5.99
N ALA A 403 27.92 25.97 -5.08
CA ALA A 403 28.17 26.86 -3.96
C ALA A 403 29.35 26.34 -3.10
N PRO A 404 30.37 27.16 -2.80
CA PRO A 404 31.50 26.74 -1.98
C PRO A 404 31.00 26.42 -0.58
N LEU A 405 30.94 25.12 -0.22
CA LEU A 405 30.37 24.64 1.04
C LEU A 405 31.09 25.20 2.27
N GLU A 406 32.36 25.61 2.10
CA GLU A 406 33.16 26.25 3.14
C GLU A 406 32.72 27.69 3.43
N SER A 407 32.07 28.35 2.46
CA SER A 407 31.64 29.74 2.53
C SER A 407 30.20 29.92 3.04
N ILE A 408 29.39 28.86 3.05
CA ILE A 408 28.02 28.89 3.56
C ILE A 408 27.95 28.57 5.06
N ALA A 409 26.86 29.01 5.71
CA ALA A 409 26.63 28.74 7.13
C ALA A 409 26.60 27.22 7.43
N PRO A 410 27.19 26.73 8.55
CA PRO A 410 27.25 25.30 8.87
C PRO A 410 25.89 24.58 8.89
N GLU A 411 24.83 25.26 9.34
CA GLU A 411 23.48 24.72 9.36
C GLU A 411 22.92 24.51 7.95
N LEU A 412 23.33 25.34 6.99
CA LEU A 412 22.96 25.20 5.58
C LEU A 412 23.79 24.12 4.87
N ALA A 413 25.07 24.00 5.21
CA ALA A 413 25.89 22.87 4.76
C ALA A 413 25.31 21.55 5.26
N LEU A 414 24.94 21.47 6.55
CA LEU A 414 24.28 20.31 7.13
C LEU A 414 22.93 20.02 6.44
N ALA A 415 22.06 21.04 6.35
CA ALA A 415 20.77 20.94 5.69
C ALA A 415 20.91 20.41 4.26
N ARG A 416 21.90 20.90 3.52
CA ARG A 416 22.22 20.43 2.17
C ARG A 416 22.73 18.98 2.17
N GLY A 417 23.61 18.63 3.10
CA GLY A 417 24.06 17.25 3.28
C GLY A 417 22.88 16.30 3.50
N ILE A 418 21.92 16.68 4.35
CA ILE A 418 20.69 15.90 4.59
C ILE A 418 19.79 15.90 3.35
N ALA A 419 19.64 17.03 2.67
CA ALA A 419 18.80 17.15 1.48
C ALA A 419 19.31 16.32 0.29
N LEU A 420 20.62 16.18 0.17
CA LEU A 420 21.32 15.38 -0.84
C LEU A 420 21.46 13.91 -0.44
N MET A 421 20.89 13.51 0.71
CA MET A 421 20.86 12.12 1.10
C MET A 421 20.07 11.31 0.06
N PRO A 422 20.69 10.27 -0.50
CA PRO A 422 20.05 9.44 -1.50
C PRO A 422 18.94 8.58 -0.87
N ALA A 423 18.10 7.99 -1.72
CA ALA A 423 17.12 7.00 -1.27
C ALA A 423 17.84 5.79 -0.61
N PRO A 424 17.16 5.04 0.29
CA PRO A 424 17.74 3.83 0.88
C PRO A 424 18.25 2.86 -0.20
N GLY A 425 19.56 2.60 -0.21
CA GLY A 425 20.22 1.69 -1.16
C GLY A 425 21.11 2.38 -2.21
N ASP A 426 20.93 3.69 -2.43
CA ASP A 426 21.73 4.47 -3.37
C ASP A 426 22.92 5.17 -2.69
N PRO A 427 24.12 5.22 -3.29
CA PRO A 427 25.31 5.75 -2.63
C PRO A 427 25.25 7.27 -2.50
N PRO A 428 25.60 7.85 -1.33
CA PRO A 428 25.59 9.30 -1.16
C PRO A 428 26.65 9.94 -2.05
N SER A 429 26.29 11.06 -2.68
CA SER A 429 27.20 11.80 -3.55
C SER A 429 28.40 12.35 -2.77
N ARG A 430 29.52 12.63 -3.45
CA ARG A 430 30.68 13.30 -2.82
C ARG A 430 30.29 14.64 -2.19
N GLY A 431 29.36 15.37 -2.81
CA GLY A 431 28.83 16.63 -2.27
C GLY A 431 28.04 16.42 -0.97
N CYS A 432 27.23 15.36 -0.88
CA CYS A 432 26.55 14.97 0.36
C CYS A 432 27.55 14.70 1.48
N LEU A 433 28.58 13.89 1.22
CA LEU A 433 29.60 13.54 2.21
C LEU A 433 30.42 14.76 2.66
N ALA A 434 30.87 15.60 1.71
CA ALA A 434 31.62 16.81 2.02
C ALA A 434 30.81 17.80 2.86
N ALA A 435 29.52 17.97 2.56
CA ALA A 435 28.63 18.84 3.31
C ALA A 435 28.42 18.36 4.77
N LEU A 436 28.32 17.05 4.96
CA LEU A 436 28.23 16.43 6.28
C LEU A 436 29.56 16.51 7.06
N ASP A 437 30.70 16.35 6.39
CA ASP A 437 32.03 16.46 7.00
C ASP A 437 32.32 17.90 7.45
N ILE A 438 31.94 18.91 6.64
CA ILE A 438 32.06 20.33 6.99
C ILE A 438 31.17 20.68 8.19
N ALA A 439 29.95 20.16 8.22
CA ALA A 439 29.03 20.34 9.35
C ALA A 439 29.56 19.70 10.64
N ALA A 440 30.12 18.48 10.55
CA ALA A 440 30.68 17.76 11.69
C ALA A 440 31.99 18.39 12.22
N ALA A 441 32.83 18.91 11.32
CA ALA A 441 34.12 19.53 11.68
C ALA A 441 33.96 20.88 12.40
N ARG A 442 32.87 21.62 12.13
CA ARG A 442 32.60 22.95 12.70
C ARG A 442 31.75 22.89 13.99
N GLY A 443 32.04 21.92 14.86
CA GLY A 443 31.26 21.53 16.06
C GLY A 443 30.85 22.63 17.06
N ASP A 444 31.30 23.87 16.88
CA ASP A 444 30.89 25.05 17.66
C ASP A 444 29.46 25.53 17.34
N ALA A 445 28.83 25.04 16.27
CA ALA A 445 27.45 25.37 15.88
C ALA A 445 26.35 24.80 16.83
N THR A 446 26.72 24.17 17.95
CA THR A 446 25.82 23.29 18.73
C THR A 446 25.18 23.92 19.97
N SER A 447 25.21 25.25 20.13
CA SER A 447 24.46 25.92 21.20
C SER A 447 23.01 26.19 20.77
N GLY A 448 22.13 25.20 20.98
CA GLY A 448 20.67 25.38 20.87
C GLY A 448 19.92 24.26 20.14
N VAL A 449 18.71 24.58 19.67
CA VAL A 449 17.73 23.69 19.02
C VAL A 449 18.32 22.88 17.85
N GLY A 450 19.45 23.31 17.27
CA GLY A 450 20.15 22.62 16.18
C GLY A 450 20.91 21.34 16.55
N ARG A 451 21.32 21.14 17.82
CA ARG A 451 22.19 19.98 18.19
C ARG A 451 21.51 18.62 17.97
N SER A 452 20.24 18.50 18.34
CA SER A 452 19.46 17.25 18.12
C SER A 452 19.24 16.96 16.64
N ILE A 453 19.17 17.99 15.81
CA ILE A 453 18.97 17.88 14.36
C ILE A 453 20.28 17.38 13.71
N VAL A 454 21.41 17.94 14.14
CA VAL A 454 22.76 17.51 13.71
C VAL A 454 23.02 16.05 14.09
N GLU A 455 22.74 15.66 15.34
CA GLU A 455 22.91 14.28 15.80
C GLU A 455 22.03 13.30 15.00
N SER A 456 20.76 13.64 14.77
CA SER A 456 19.85 12.82 13.94
C SER A 456 20.33 12.70 12.49
N ALA A 457 20.80 13.80 11.91
CA ALA A 457 21.31 13.86 10.55
C ALA A 457 22.56 13.00 10.36
N MET A 458 23.50 13.04 11.31
CA MET A 458 24.72 12.24 11.27
C MET A 458 24.43 10.74 11.39
N VAL A 459 23.48 10.34 12.25
CA VAL A 459 23.02 8.94 12.34
C VAL A 459 22.41 8.49 11.02
N ARG A 460 21.45 9.26 10.46
CA ARG A 460 20.80 8.92 9.18
C ARG A 460 21.79 8.85 8.03
N ALA A 461 22.76 9.78 7.98
CA ALA A 461 23.84 9.78 7.02
C ALA A 461 24.67 8.51 7.08
N ALA A 462 25.16 8.15 8.26
CA ALA A 462 25.94 6.94 8.45
C ALA A 462 25.13 5.66 8.14
N MET A 463 23.82 5.66 8.44
CA MET A 463 22.91 4.58 8.08
C MET A 463 22.75 4.42 6.55
N ALA A 464 22.58 5.52 5.81
CA ALA A 464 22.44 5.47 4.36
C ALA A 464 23.74 5.09 3.64
N VAL A 465 24.89 5.61 4.11
CA VAL A 465 26.21 5.16 3.62
C VAL A 465 26.36 3.65 3.80
N SER A 466 25.93 3.10 4.94
CA SER A 466 25.99 1.65 5.20
C SER A 466 25.04 0.85 4.30
N LEU A 467 23.86 1.38 3.99
CA LEU A 467 22.85 0.74 3.13
C LEU A 467 23.30 0.67 1.68
N ALA A 468 24.00 1.69 1.20
CA ALA A 468 24.33 1.85 -0.21
C ALA A 468 25.71 1.35 -0.62
N ALA A 469 26.58 1.08 0.34
CA ALA A 469 27.93 0.61 0.09
C ALA A 469 27.91 -0.78 -0.59
N GLN A 470 28.27 -0.85 -1.87
CA GLN A 470 28.35 -2.13 -2.59
C GLN A 470 29.61 -2.91 -2.19
N ARG A 471 30.70 -2.20 -1.94
CA ARG A 471 31.97 -2.81 -1.52
C ARG A 471 31.98 -3.07 -0.04
N GLU A 472 32.53 -4.22 0.34
CA GLU A 472 32.63 -4.63 1.73
C GLU A 472 33.45 -3.64 2.58
N SER A 473 34.51 -3.04 2.02
CA SER A 473 35.32 -2.02 2.70
C SER A 473 34.54 -0.75 3.04
N GLU A 474 33.62 -0.32 2.18
CA GLU A 474 32.76 0.85 2.38
C GLU A 474 31.70 0.55 3.46
N ARG A 475 31.11 -0.66 3.45
CA ARG A 475 30.20 -1.12 4.52
C ARG A 475 30.91 -1.18 5.87
N ARG A 476 32.13 -1.73 5.91
CA ARG A 476 32.95 -1.78 7.13
C ARG A 476 33.26 -0.39 7.66
N GLU A 477 33.60 0.56 6.78
CA GLU A 477 33.85 1.95 7.17
C GLU A 477 32.60 2.63 7.72
N ALA A 478 31.43 2.43 7.11
CA ALA A 478 30.16 2.93 7.61
C ALA A 478 29.82 2.37 9.01
N ILE A 479 30.05 1.07 9.23
CA ILE A 479 29.86 0.43 10.54
C ILE A 479 30.83 1.01 11.58
N ARG A 480 32.10 1.26 11.23
CA ARG A 480 33.06 1.91 12.14
C ARG A 480 32.61 3.33 12.50
N ARG A 481 32.09 4.10 11.53
CA ARG A 481 31.54 5.44 11.77
C ARG A 481 30.31 5.40 12.68
N LEU A 482 29.41 4.43 12.49
CA LEU A 482 28.26 4.20 13.37
C LEU A 482 28.69 3.81 14.80
N ASP A 483 29.72 2.97 14.97
CA ASP A 483 30.28 2.58 16.28
C ASP A 483 30.94 3.78 16.99
N ALA A 484 31.65 4.63 16.25
CA ALA A 484 32.19 5.88 16.79
C ALA A 484 31.08 6.85 17.22
N CYS A 485 30.01 6.96 16.42
CA CYS A 485 28.83 7.75 16.74
C CYS A 485 28.09 7.24 17.99
N LEU A 486 27.91 5.92 18.12
CA LEU A 486 27.33 5.27 19.30
C LEU A 486 28.10 5.61 20.59
N SER A 487 29.41 5.82 20.48
CA SER A 487 30.28 6.20 21.60
C SER A 487 30.20 7.70 21.95
N ALA A 488 29.84 8.56 20.99
CA ALA A 488 29.89 10.01 21.14
C ALA A 488 28.55 10.68 21.53
N PHE A 489 27.40 10.12 21.13
CA PHE A 489 26.10 10.76 21.41
C PHE A 489 25.69 10.58 22.87
N GLU A 490 25.22 11.62 23.54
CA GLU A 490 24.73 11.53 24.93
C GLU A 490 23.24 11.14 25.01
N GLN A 491 22.47 11.41 23.95
CA GLN A 491 21.03 11.15 23.93
C GLN A 491 20.69 9.67 23.69
N ARG A 492 19.90 9.09 24.61
CA ARG A 492 19.51 7.66 24.62
C ARG A 492 18.75 7.22 23.38
N ALA A 493 17.83 8.04 22.86
CA ALA A 493 16.99 7.66 21.71
C ALA A 493 17.82 7.34 20.45
N TRP A 494 18.87 8.12 20.18
CA TRP A 494 19.71 7.94 18.99
C TRP A 494 20.73 6.82 19.13
N ARG A 495 21.20 6.53 20.37
CA ARG A 495 22.02 5.34 20.65
C ARG A 495 21.27 4.05 20.32
N ARG A 496 19.99 3.98 20.70
CA ARG A 496 19.13 2.84 20.39
C ARG A 496 18.94 2.65 18.88
N ASP A 497 18.60 3.71 18.15
CA ASP A 497 18.33 3.62 16.71
C ASP A 497 19.59 3.26 15.91
N ALA A 498 20.74 3.85 16.25
CA ALA A 498 22.02 3.47 15.66
C ALA A 498 22.41 2.02 15.99
N ALA A 499 22.12 1.55 17.21
CA ALA A 499 22.37 0.17 17.60
C ALA A 499 21.45 -0.81 16.83
N LEU A 500 20.16 -0.50 16.69
CA LEU A 500 19.22 -1.29 15.89
C LEU A 500 19.64 -1.36 14.41
N HIS A 501 20.20 -0.28 13.86
CA HIS A 501 20.73 -0.27 12.50
C HIS A 501 21.95 -1.17 12.33
N VAL A 502 22.90 -1.11 13.27
CA VAL A 502 24.08 -2.01 13.29
C VAL A 502 23.63 -3.47 13.38
N LEU A 503 22.62 -3.79 14.17
CA LEU A 503 22.10 -5.16 14.32
C LEU A 503 21.40 -5.70 13.08
N SER A 504 20.61 -4.87 12.39
CA SER A 504 19.93 -5.28 11.16
C SER A 504 20.89 -5.51 9.99
N HIS A 505 21.97 -4.73 9.89
CA HIS A 505 22.89 -4.78 8.75
C HIS A 505 24.06 -5.75 8.92
N THR A 506 24.42 -6.09 10.17
CA THR A 506 25.43 -7.13 10.41
C THR A 506 24.93 -8.53 10.04
N GLY A 507 23.61 -8.79 10.07
CA GLY A 507 23.04 -10.04 9.56
C GLY A 507 23.30 -10.27 8.07
N ALA A 508 23.19 -9.22 7.24
CA ALA A 508 23.43 -9.29 5.79
C ALA A 508 24.92 -9.44 5.41
N LEU A 509 25.84 -9.03 6.29
CA LEU A 509 27.30 -9.14 6.07
C LEU A 509 27.85 -10.53 6.42
N LEU A 510 27.14 -11.34 7.21
CA LEU A 510 27.63 -12.62 7.73
C LEU A 510 27.54 -13.80 6.75
N GLY A 511 27.10 -13.57 5.51
CA GLY A 511 27.41 -14.48 4.41
C GLY A 511 28.90 -14.53 4.06
N ALA A 512 29.71 -13.56 4.54
CA ALA A 512 31.12 -13.38 4.21
C ALA A 512 32.03 -13.37 5.47
N GLY A 513 32.13 -14.50 6.18
CA GLY A 513 33.21 -14.75 7.15
C GLY A 513 33.15 -14.00 8.49
N SER A 514 33.70 -14.63 9.52
CA SER A 514 33.75 -14.14 10.91
C SER A 514 34.95 -13.21 11.13
N ASP A 515 34.83 -11.92 10.82
CA ASP A 515 35.85 -10.91 11.18
C ASP A 515 35.50 -10.27 12.55
N GLY A 516 36.38 -10.43 13.54
CA GLY A 516 36.09 -10.15 14.97
C GLY A 516 35.73 -8.69 15.30
N GLY A 517 36.03 -7.73 14.40
CA GLY A 517 35.63 -6.34 14.56
C GLY A 517 34.12 -6.11 14.40
N ILE A 518 33.47 -6.85 13.49
CA ILE A 518 32.03 -6.74 13.22
C ILE A 518 31.23 -7.40 14.35
N GLU A 519 31.71 -8.53 14.84
CA GLU A 519 31.13 -9.24 15.99
C GLU A 519 31.17 -8.37 17.27
N SER A 520 32.27 -7.63 17.49
CA SER A 520 32.40 -6.70 18.61
C SER A 520 31.41 -5.52 18.54
N ALA A 521 31.24 -4.91 17.36
CA ALA A 521 30.26 -3.84 17.13
C ALA A 521 28.81 -4.34 17.31
N ARG A 522 28.53 -5.55 16.83
CA ARG A 522 27.23 -6.21 16.98
C ARG A 522 26.92 -6.53 18.45
N LEU A 523 27.86 -7.10 19.19
CA LEU A 523 27.69 -7.40 20.62
C LEU A 523 27.51 -6.12 21.45
N ARG A 524 28.19 -5.02 21.09
CA ARG A 524 27.96 -3.69 21.70
C ARG A 524 26.57 -3.15 21.40
N ALA A 525 26.14 -3.18 20.14
CA ALA A 525 24.81 -2.72 19.74
C ALA A 525 23.69 -3.54 20.41
N LEU A 526 23.84 -4.87 20.49
CA LEU A 526 22.92 -5.76 21.22
C LEU A 526 22.89 -5.44 22.72
N ARG A 527 24.06 -5.23 23.33
CA ARG A 527 24.15 -4.85 24.75
C ARG A 527 23.45 -3.52 25.02
N ILE A 528 23.57 -2.53 24.13
CA ILE A 528 22.86 -1.24 24.27
C ILE A 528 21.34 -1.42 24.18
N VAL A 529 20.85 -2.13 23.16
CA VAL A 529 19.39 -2.36 22.98
C VAL A 529 18.78 -3.15 24.13
N VAL A 530 19.48 -4.18 24.63
CA VAL A 530 18.99 -5.06 25.70
C VAL A 530 19.07 -4.37 27.07
N LEU A 531 20.14 -3.62 27.37
CA LEU A 531 20.26 -2.90 28.64
C LEU A 531 19.28 -1.72 28.74
N GLU A 532 18.97 -1.05 27.63
CA GLU A 532 18.01 0.07 27.65
C GLU A 532 16.55 -0.37 27.78
N GLN A 533 16.19 -1.58 27.31
CA GLN A 533 14.84 -2.12 27.48
C GLN A 533 14.56 -2.71 28.86
N SER A 534 15.59 -3.14 29.59
CA SER A 534 15.45 -3.88 30.85
C SER A 534 15.43 -2.99 32.10
N GLY A 535 15.74 -1.70 31.99
CA GLY A 535 15.53 -0.71 33.06
C GLY A 535 16.36 -0.90 34.34
N ASP A 536 17.13 -1.98 34.50
CA ASP A 536 17.80 -2.31 35.75
C ASP A 536 19.20 -2.92 35.54
N ALA A 537 20.18 -2.44 36.30
CA ALA A 537 21.60 -2.68 36.06
C ALA A 537 22.34 -3.11 37.33
N THR A 538 22.13 -4.36 37.80
CA THR A 538 23.10 -5.05 38.68
C THR A 538 23.17 -6.58 38.43
N ALA A 539 24.34 -7.14 38.76
CA ALA A 539 25.02 -8.41 38.43
C ALA A 539 24.55 -9.68 39.19
N HIS A 540 24.90 -10.95 38.87
CA HIS A 540 25.69 -11.58 37.79
C HIS A 540 25.54 -13.11 37.90
N GLY A 541 25.62 -13.84 36.77
CA GLY A 541 25.99 -15.26 36.76
C GLY A 541 24.94 -16.22 36.18
N LEU A 542 23.70 -16.21 36.69
CA LEU A 542 22.61 -17.06 36.16
C LEU A 542 21.57 -16.26 35.37
N GLU A 543 21.35 -14.99 35.73
CA GLU A 543 20.60 -14.04 34.91
C GLU A 543 21.32 -13.69 33.60
N GLU A 544 22.63 -13.86 33.52
CA GLU A 544 23.42 -13.54 32.32
C GLU A 544 23.25 -14.61 31.23
N ALA A 545 23.05 -15.88 31.61
CA ALA A 545 22.71 -16.96 30.67
C ALA A 545 21.25 -16.85 30.18
N ALA A 546 20.31 -16.48 31.06
CA ALA A 546 18.91 -16.23 30.68
C ALA A 546 18.75 -14.94 29.86
N ARG A 547 19.49 -13.88 30.17
CA ARG A 547 19.58 -12.65 29.35
C ARG A 547 20.34 -12.90 28.03
N ALA A 548 21.25 -13.89 27.98
CA ALA A 548 21.93 -14.32 26.76
C ALA A 548 21.07 -15.17 25.82
N ASP A 549 19.84 -15.51 26.18
CA ASP A 549 18.92 -16.27 25.31
C ASP A 549 17.72 -15.42 24.85
N GLY A 550 17.29 -14.43 25.65
CA GLY A 550 16.23 -13.48 25.27
C GLY A 550 16.54 -12.68 24.01
N TRP A 551 17.80 -12.32 23.76
CA TRP A 551 18.17 -11.63 22.53
C TRP A 551 18.08 -12.52 21.28
N ARG A 552 18.26 -13.84 21.42
CA ARG A 552 18.13 -14.78 20.30
C ARG A 552 16.69 -14.84 19.81
N LEU A 553 15.75 -14.85 20.75
CA LEU A 553 14.32 -14.78 20.44
C LEU A 553 13.98 -13.50 19.67
N GLU A 554 14.40 -12.35 20.18
CA GLU A 554 14.14 -11.05 19.53
C GLU A 554 14.82 -10.94 18.17
N LEU A 555 16.05 -11.44 18.05
CA LEU A 555 16.77 -11.46 16.77
C LEU A 555 16.07 -12.39 15.76
N ALA A 556 15.70 -13.61 16.17
CA ALA A 556 14.97 -14.55 15.30
C ALA A 556 13.66 -13.93 14.81
N HIS A 557 12.95 -13.20 15.69
CA HIS A 557 11.71 -12.51 15.35
C HIS A 557 11.96 -11.44 14.29
N ARG A 558 12.97 -10.57 14.50
CA ARG A 558 13.29 -9.50 13.54
C ARG A 558 13.78 -10.03 12.20
N VAL A 559 14.62 -11.07 12.20
CA VAL A 559 15.08 -11.72 10.97
C VAL A 559 13.89 -12.27 10.19
N ALA A 560 12.97 -12.95 10.87
CA ALA A 560 11.80 -13.53 10.22
C ALA A 560 10.75 -12.50 9.76
N VAL A 561 10.62 -11.35 10.44
CA VAL A 561 9.75 -10.25 10.00
C VAL A 561 10.36 -9.53 8.80
N SER A 562 11.64 -9.14 8.87
CA SER A 562 12.30 -8.39 7.79
C SER A 562 12.42 -9.18 6.49
N SER A 563 12.56 -10.51 6.58
CA SER A 563 12.68 -11.35 5.38
C SER A 563 11.36 -11.49 4.59
N ARG A 564 10.20 -11.16 5.18
CA ARG A 564 8.89 -11.27 4.50
C ARG A 564 8.73 -10.32 3.33
N GLU A 565 9.32 -9.13 3.39
CA GLU A 565 9.23 -8.10 2.34
C GLU A 565 10.27 -8.29 1.22
N GLY A 566 11.22 -9.22 1.40
CA GLY A 566 12.29 -9.47 0.43
C GLY A 566 11.92 -10.39 -0.73
N SER A 567 12.88 -10.60 -1.65
CA SER A 567 12.83 -11.64 -2.67
C SER A 567 12.61 -13.04 -2.06
N ASP A 568 12.17 -14.02 -2.86
CA ASP A 568 11.99 -15.39 -2.38
C ASP A 568 13.28 -16.00 -1.78
N GLU A 569 14.46 -15.60 -2.30
CA GLU A 569 15.76 -16.00 -1.78
C GLU A 569 16.06 -15.35 -0.42
N ASN A 570 15.83 -14.04 -0.27
CA ASN A 570 15.99 -13.33 1.00
C ASN A 570 15.04 -13.89 2.07
N ARG A 571 13.81 -14.20 1.67
CA ARG A 571 12.80 -14.79 2.54
C ARG A 571 13.23 -16.16 3.04
N ARG A 572 13.68 -17.05 2.14
CA ARG A 572 14.22 -18.36 2.48
C ARG A 572 15.43 -18.26 3.43
N SER A 573 16.38 -17.38 3.12
CA SER A 573 17.57 -17.17 3.96
C SER A 573 17.20 -16.67 5.36
N GLY A 574 16.27 -15.72 5.47
CA GLY A 574 15.80 -15.23 6.76
C GLY A 574 15.01 -16.27 7.57
N GLU A 575 14.17 -17.08 6.92
CA GLU A 575 13.48 -18.21 7.57
C GLU A 575 14.49 -19.23 8.12
N ASP A 576 15.49 -19.61 7.33
CA ASP A 576 16.53 -20.56 7.73
C ASP A 576 17.38 -20.02 8.90
N GLU A 577 17.75 -18.73 8.86
CA GLU A 577 18.50 -18.09 9.94
C GLU A 577 17.67 -17.96 11.23
N ALA A 578 16.40 -17.58 11.13
CA ALA A 578 15.51 -17.50 12.28
C ALA A 578 15.31 -18.87 12.95
N LEU A 579 15.10 -19.93 12.16
CA LEU A 579 15.01 -21.30 12.68
C LEU A 579 16.34 -21.75 13.30
N ARG A 580 17.47 -21.45 12.66
CA ARG A 580 18.81 -21.75 13.21
C ARG A 580 19.03 -21.08 14.57
N LEU A 581 18.59 -19.83 14.73
CA LEU A 581 18.66 -19.11 16.01
C LEU A 581 17.75 -19.73 17.08
N LEU A 582 16.57 -20.20 16.69
CA LEU A 582 15.61 -20.84 17.59
C LEU A 582 16.01 -22.26 17.99
N ASP A 583 16.75 -22.97 17.13
CA ASP A 583 17.20 -24.35 17.35
C ASP A 583 18.60 -24.45 17.94
N ALA A 584 19.31 -23.32 18.03
CA ALA A 584 20.57 -23.25 18.76
C ALA A 584 20.38 -23.70 20.22
N GLY A 585 21.39 -24.34 20.80
CA GLY A 585 21.35 -24.77 22.19
C GLY A 585 21.05 -23.60 23.13
N TRP A 586 19.88 -23.65 23.75
CA TRP A 586 19.48 -22.75 24.83
C TRP A 586 20.23 -23.16 26.09
N ALA A 587 20.69 -22.19 26.89
CA ALA A 587 21.39 -22.47 28.14
C ALA A 587 20.46 -23.12 29.19
N GLY A 588 19.14 -23.04 28.98
CA GLY A 588 18.11 -23.71 29.75
C GLY A 588 16.94 -24.17 28.88
N GLN A 589 15.76 -24.37 29.47
CA GLN A 589 14.56 -24.68 28.71
C GLN A 589 14.16 -23.46 27.85
N PRO A 590 13.94 -23.63 26.53
CA PRO A 590 13.54 -22.51 25.67
C PRO A 590 12.23 -21.89 26.17
N PRO A 591 12.10 -20.55 26.13
CA PRO A 591 10.88 -19.88 26.55
C PRO A 591 9.70 -20.30 25.68
N ALA A 592 8.48 -20.27 26.22
CA ALA A 592 7.26 -20.63 25.48
C ALA A 592 7.10 -19.80 24.18
N ASP A 593 7.55 -18.56 24.19
CA ASP A 593 7.54 -17.67 23.03
C ASP A 593 8.49 -18.13 21.91
N ALA A 594 9.57 -18.86 22.22
CA ALA A 594 10.42 -19.47 21.20
C ALA A 594 9.67 -20.58 20.45
N ALA A 595 8.84 -21.37 21.13
CA ALA A 595 8.00 -22.37 20.48
C ALA A 595 6.94 -21.73 19.59
N ARG A 596 6.27 -20.66 20.07
CA ARG A 596 5.31 -19.89 19.28
C ARG A 596 5.95 -19.25 18.05
N LEU A 597 7.11 -18.62 18.21
CA LEU A 597 7.82 -18.01 17.11
C LEU A 597 8.30 -19.06 16.11
N ARG A 598 8.83 -20.20 16.57
CA ARG A 598 9.21 -21.32 15.70
C ARG A 598 8.01 -21.79 14.87
N ALA A 599 6.86 -22.00 15.51
CA ALA A 599 5.62 -22.38 14.84
C ALA A 599 5.19 -21.35 13.78
N TRP A 600 5.28 -20.06 14.10
CA TRP A 600 4.97 -18.97 13.17
C TRP A 600 5.93 -18.90 11.97
N VAL A 601 7.25 -19.06 12.18
CA VAL A 601 8.24 -19.09 11.09
C VAL A 601 7.98 -20.30 10.18
N HIS A 602 7.71 -21.47 10.76
CA HIS A 602 7.36 -22.65 9.99
C HIS A 602 6.06 -22.48 9.19
N ALA A 603 5.03 -21.88 9.79
CA ALA A 603 3.76 -21.61 9.10
C ALA A 603 3.95 -20.70 7.88
N GLY A 604 4.73 -19.62 8.05
CA GLY A 604 5.09 -18.73 6.93
C GLY A 604 5.82 -19.48 5.80
N ARG A 605 6.79 -20.33 6.16
CA ARG A 605 7.54 -21.15 5.19
C ARG A 605 6.64 -22.13 4.44
N VAL A 606 5.75 -22.84 5.14
CA VAL A 606 4.81 -23.81 4.54
C VAL A 606 3.82 -23.11 3.61
N ALA A 607 3.22 -22.00 4.03
CA ALA A 607 2.29 -21.23 3.19
C ALA A 607 2.93 -20.76 1.88
N ARG A 608 4.15 -20.20 1.95
CA ARG A 608 4.92 -19.79 0.78
C ARG A 608 5.21 -20.94 -0.18
N LEU A 609 5.62 -22.09 0.35
CA LEU A 609 5.90 -23.27 -0.46
C LEU A 609 4.62 -23.86 -1.08
N SER A 610 3.48 -23.77 -0.37
CA SER A 610 2.15 -24.14 -0.89
C SER A 610 1.74 -23.26 -2.07
N GLU A 611 1.95 -21.94 -1.99
CA GLU A 611 1.77 -21.05 -3.14
C GLU A 611 2.72 -21.36 -4.30
N GLY A 612 3.97 -21.72 -3.99
CA GLY A 612 4.95 -22.17 -4.98
C GLY A 612 4.50 -23.42 -5.74
N LEU A 613 3.95 -24.41 -5.03
CA LEU A 613 3.34 -25.60 -5.62
C LEU A 613 2.12 -25.24 -6.48
N ALA A 614 1.26 -24.32 -6.02
CA ALA A 614 0.11 -23.85 -6.80
C ALA A 614 0.54 -23.13 -8.09
N ARG A 615 1.61 -22.31 -8.05
CA ARG A 615 2.22 -21.69 -9.24
C ARG A 615 2.76 -22.74 -10.21
N ALA A 616 3.48 -23.74 -9.71
CA ALA A 616 4.01 -24.83 -10.53
C ALA A 616 2.90 -25.68 -11.17
N ARG A 617 1.78 -25.92 -10.47
CA ARG A 617 0.59 -26.60 -11.04
C ARG A 617 -0.02 -25.80 -12.19
N ARG A 618 -0.07 -24.47 -12.08
CA ARG A 618 -0.59 -23.59 -13.16
C ARG A 618 0.31 -23.56 -14.39
N SER A 619 1.63 -23.71 -14.23
CA SER A 619 2.55 -23.77 -15.38
C SER A 619 2.52 -25.11 -16.11
N GLY A 620 2.02 -26.17 -15.45
CA GLY A 620 1.99 -27.52 -16.01
C GLY A 620 3.36 -28.20 -16.13
N GLU A 621 4.44 -27.57 -15.66
CA GLU A 621 5.79 -28.13 -15.74
C GLU A 621 6.01 -29.19 -14.66
N ALA A 622 6.01 -30.47 -15.04
CA ALA A 622 6.16 -31.60 -14.12
C ALA A 622 7.40 -31.50 -13.21
N GLY A 623 8.53 -31.01 -13.75
CA GLY A 623 9.77 -30.81 -12.98
C GLY A 623 9.62 -29.74 -11.90
N ALA A 624 8.93 -28.63 -12.19
CA ALA A 624 8.65 -27.60 -11.22
C ALA A 624 7.68 -28.08 -10.13
N ILE A 625 6.64 -28.84 -10.52
CA ILE A 625 5.67 -29.43 -9.58
C ILE A 625 6.38 -30.38 -8.60
N HIS A 626 7.21 -31.28 -9.11
CA HIS A 626 7.94 -32.25 -8.29
C HIS A 626 8.90 -31.56 -7.30
N ARG A 627 9.66 -30.55 -7.75
CA ARG A 627 10.55 -29.78 -6.88
C ARG A 627 9.78 -29.05 -5.77
N ALA A 628 8.73 -28.31 -6.15
CA ALA A 628 7.93 -27.55 -5.19
C ALA A 628 7.23 -28.46 -4.17
N ALA A 629 6.69 -29.60 -4.61
CA ALA A 629 6.06 -30.58 -3.74
C ALA A 629 7.09 -31.21 -2.78
N THR A 630 8.30 -31.52 -3.24
CA THR A 630 9.36 -32.06 -2.39
C THR A 630 9.75 -31.06 -1.30
N GLU A 631 9.98 -29.80 -1.64
CA GLU A 631 10.31 -28.76 -0.66
C GLU A 631 9.19 -28.55 0.35
N LEU A 632 7.92 -28.50 -0.10
CA LEU A 632 6.76 -28.35 0.76
C LEU A 632 6.62 -29.54 1.73
N ALA A 633 6.76 -30.77 1.25
CA ALA A 633 6.65 -31.97 2.08
C ALA A 633 7.71 -32.00 3.19
N VAL A 634 8.97 -31.64 2.87
CA VAL A 634 10.05 -31.55 3.85
C VAL A 634 9.75 -30.48 4.90
N ALA A 635 9.35 -29.28 4.47
CA ALA A 635 9.04 -28.18 5.37
C ALA A 635 7.85 -28.49 6.29
N ALA A 636 6.76 -29.05 5.75
CA ALA A 636 5.57 -29.38 6.52
C ALA A 636 5.82 -30.48 7.57
N ARG A 637 6.63 -31.51 7.25
CA ARG A 637 7.02 -32.54 8.23
C ARG A 637 7.81 -31.96 9.41
N ALA A 638 8.69 -31.00 9.17
CA ALA A 638 9.42 -30.31 10.23
C ALA A 638 8.50 -29.39 11.04
N ALA A 639 7.53 -28.76 10.38
CA ALA A 639 6.63 -27.77 10.97
C ALA A 639 5.55 -28.35 11.90
N ILE A 640 4.99 -29.53 11.56
CA ILE A 640 3.86 -30.13 12.28
C ILE A 640 4.18 -30.35 13.79
N PRO A 641 5.30 -31.01 14.17
CA PRO A 641 5.60 -31.24 15.59
C PRO A 641 5.86 -29.95 16.38
N ALA A 642 6.35 -28.89 15.72
CA ALA A 642 6.60 -27.60 16.35
C ALA A 642 5.29 -26.80 16.55
N SER A 643 4.32 -26.97 15.66
CA SER A 643 3.11 -26.14 15.60
C SER A 643 1.94 -26.74 16.37
N GLU A 644 1.80 -28.07 16.37
CA GLU A 644 0.69 -28.77 17.00
C GLU A 644 0.53 -28.50 18.51
N PRO A 645 1.59 -28.41 19.33
CA PRO A 645 1.46 -28.05 20.74
C PRO A 645 1.05 -26.60 20.98
N VAL A 646 1.25 -25.72 19.98
CA VAL A 646 0.95 -24.28 20.07
C VAL A 646 -0.47 -24.00 19.59
N ASP A 647 -0.83 -24.56 18.43
CA ASP A 647 -2.12 -24.41 17.79
C ASP A 647 -2.45 -25.68 16.97
N PRO A 648 -3.34 -26.56 17.46
CA PRO A 648 -3.75 -27.77 16.76
C PRO A 648 -4.34 -27.51 15.36
N ALA A 649 -5.07 -26.41 15.17
CA ALA A 649 -5.68 -26.07 13.90
C ALA A 649 -4.62 -25.69 12.85
N MET A 650 -3.57 -24.97 13.28
CA MET A 650 -2.39 -24.72 12.45
C MET A 650 -1.66 -26.01 12.08
N GLY A 651 -1.54 -26.95 13.02
CA GLY A 651 -1.02 -28.30 12.74
C GLY A 651 -1.83 -29.04 11.67
N ASP A 652 -3.16 -28.96 11.73
CA ASP A 652 -4.05 -29.59 10.73
C ASP A 652 -4.01 -28.89 9.37
N ALA A 653 -3.80 -27.56 9.32
CA ALA A 653 -3.53 -26.85 8.07
C ALA A 653 -2.22 -27.36 7.42
N MET A 654 -1.14 -27.48 8.20
CA MET A 654 0.14 -28.00 7.68
C MET A 654 0.06 -29.46 7.24
N ARG A 655 -0.77 -30.29 7.89
CA ARG A 655 -1.05 -31.66 7.43
C ARG A 655 -1.76 -31.68 6.09
N ARG A 656 -2.70 -30.76 5.84
CA ARG A 656 -3.35 -30.62 4.53
C ARG A 656 -2.35 -30.23 3.45
N ASP A 657 -1.47 -29.26 3.72
CA ASP A 657 -0.39 -28.88 2.81
C ASP A 657 0.58 -30.04 2.54
N LEU A 658 0.95 -30.80 3.59
CA LEU A 658 1.76 -32.01 3.44
C LEU A 658 1.06 -33.05 2.56
N ALA A 659 -0.24 -33.30 2.77
CA ALA A 659 -0.99 -34.26 1.98
C ALA A 659 -1.10 -33.82 0.50
N GLU A 660 -1.32 -32.54 0.23
CA GLU A 660 -1.32 -31.99 -1.14
C GLU A 660 0.03 -32.13 -1.85
N ALA A 661 1.13 -31.92 -1.12
CA ALA A 661 2.47 -32.18 -1.62
C ALA A 661 2.67 -33.67 -1.94
N LEU A 662 2.23 -34.56 -1.04
CA LEU A 662 2.33 -36.01 -1.23
C LEU A 662 1.46 -36.52 -2.39
N ILE A 663 0.28 -35.93 -2.63
CA ILE A 663 -0.52 -36.20 -3.83
C ILE A 663 0.27 -35.85 -5.09
N ALA A 664 0.89 -34.66 -5.13
CA ALA A 664 1.70 -34.24 -6.28
C ALA A 664 2.94 -35.12 -6.52
N LEU A 665 3.43 -35.79 -5.46
CA LEU A 665 4.52 -36.75 -5.52
C LEU A 665 4.07 -38.20 -5.80
N GLY A 666 2.74 -38.46 -5.89
CA GLY A 666 2.20 -39.82 -6.04
C GLY A 666 2.48 -40.73 -4.83
N SER A 667 2.65 -40.16 -3.63
CA SER A 667 3.02 -40.93 -2.45
C SER A 667 1.80 -41.64 -1.82
N PRO A 668 1.94 -42.92 -1.42
CA PRO A 668 0.89 -43.66 -0.70
C PRO A 668 0.53 -43.02 0.66
N GLU A 669 1.45 -42.25 1.25
CA GLU A 669 1.26 -41.64 2.57
C GLU A 669 0.17 -40.55 2.59
N ALA A 670 -0.17 -39.94 1.44
CA ALA A 670 -1.13 -38.85 1.37
C ALA A 670 -2.51 -39.22 1.96
N ALA A 671 -3.01 -40.42 1.65
CA ALA A 671 -4.30 -40.91 2.14
C ALA A 671 -4.28 -41.14 3.66
N ALA A 672 -3.15 -41.60 4.21
CA ALA A 672 -2.98 -41.79 5.65
C ALA A 672 -2.96 -40.45 6.41
N VAL A 673 -2.35 -39.41 5.85
CA VAL A 673 -2.36 -38.05 6.44
C VAL A 673 -3.78 -37.49 6.50
N TYR A 674 -4.57 -37.63 5.42
CA TYR A 674 -5.98 -37.20 5.45
C TYR A 674 -6.84 -38.02 6.42
N ALA A 675 -6.65 -39.33 6.49
CA ALA A 675 -7.34 -40.17 7.49
C ALA A 675 -6.99 -39.75 8.93
N GLN A 676 -5.75 -39.32 9.18
CA GLN A 676 -5.36 -38.75 10.47
C GLN A 676 -6.13 -37.45 10.75
N ILE A 677 -6.26 -36.54 9.78
CA ILE A 677 -7.05 -35.31 9.93
C ILE A 677 -8.53 -35.64 10.24
N GLU A 678 -9.13 -36.58 9.50
CA GLU A 678 -10.52 -37.03 9.70
C GLU A 678 -10.77 -37.50 11.15
N SER A 679 -9.86 -38.34 11.67
CA SER A 679 -10.00 -38.91 13.03
C SER A 679 -9.93 -37.90 14.17
N ARG A 680 -9.51 -36.65 13.90
CA ARG A 680 -9.40 -35.59 14.92
C ARG A 680 -10.69 -34.81 15.14
N GLY A 681 -11.74 -35.07 14.34
CA GLY A 681 -13.12 -34.72 14.66
C GLY A 681 -13.50 -33.23 14.55
N ASN A 682 -12.72 -32.41 13.85
CA ASN A 682 -13.05 -31.00 13.59
C ASN A 682 -13.94 -30.86 12.34
N ASP A 683 -14.57 -29.69 12.15
CA ASP A 683 -15.40 -29.33 10.96
C ASP A 683 -14.71 -29.58 9.61
N ALA A 684 -13.40 -29.83 9.61
CA ALA A 684 -12.60 -30.27 8.47
C ALA A 684 -12.91 -31.70 7.96
N GLY A 685 -13.82 -32.45 8.60
CA GLY A 685 -14.06 -33.86 8.28
C GLY A 685 -14.43 -34.12 6.81
N VAL A 686 -15.30 -33.32 6.21
CA VAL A 686 -15.72 -33.53 4.81
C VAL A 686 -14.62 -33.11 3.82
N ASP A 687 -13.94 -31.99 4.07
CA ASP A 687 -12.80 -31.53 3.25
C ASP A 687 -11.65 -32.55 3.31
N ALA A 688 -11.36 -33.11 4.49
CA ALA A 688 -10.37 -34.15 4.66
C ALA A 688 -10.74 -35.44 3.92
N ALA A 689 -12.02 -35.84 3.95
CA ALA A 689 -12.52 -36.99 3.20
C ALA A 689 -12.42 -36.80 1.67
N ILE A 690 -12.71 -35.60 1.15
CA ILE A 690 -12.46 -35.27 -0.27
C ILE A 690 -10.95 -35.33 -0.58
N GLY A 691 -10.11 -34.79 0.31
CA GLY A 691 -8.66 -34.89 0.20
C GLY A 691 -8.16 -36.33 0.15
N ARG A 692 -8.69 -37.20 1.01
CA ARG A 692 -8.39 -38.63 1.06
C ARG A 692 -8.80 -39.32 -0.24
N ALA A 693 -10.00 -39.04 -0.76
CA ALA A 693 -10.43 -39.58 -2.05
C ALA A 693 -9.47 -39.19 -3.19
N ARG A 694 -9.04 -37.91 -3.24
CA ARG A 694 -8.04 -37.46 -4.23
C ARG A 694 -6.69 -38.17 -4.08
N ALA A 695 -6.26 -38.42 -2.85
CA ALA A 695 -5.04 -39.17 -2.58
C ALA A 695 -5.14 -40.62 -3.07
N LEU A 696 -6.28 -41.29 -2.84
CA LEU A 696 -6.52 -42.66 -3.31
C LEU A 696 -6.56 -42.73 -4.85
N ILE A 697 -7.20 -41.76 -5.52
CA ILE A 697 -7.19 -41.64 -6.98
C ILE A 697 -5.75 -41.50 -7.51
N ALA A 698 -4.94 -40.61 -6.91
CA ALA A 698 -3.55 -40.41 -7.31
C ALA A 698 -2.67 -41.66 -7.12
N GLN A 699 -3.08 -42.58 -6.25
CA GLN A 699 -2.41 -43.87 -6.00
C GLN A 699 -2.94 -45.00 -6.89
N GLY A 700 -4.02 -44.76 -7.67
CA GLY A 700 -4.70 -45.79 -8.46
C GLY A 700 -5.62 -46.70 -7.64
N ASP A 701 -5.96 -46.36 -6.39
CA ASP A 701 -6.96 -47.07 -5.58
C ASP A 701 -8.37 -46.52 -5.84
N ASP A 702 -8.88 -46.79 -7.04
CA ASP A 702 -10.20 -46.33 -7.48
C ASP A 702 -11.33 -46.90 -6.60
N ALA A 703 -11.17 -48.11 -6.08
CA ALA A 703 -12.16 -48.76 -5.24
C ALA A 703 -12.29 -48.05 -3.89
N GLY A 704 -11.16 -47.74 -3.25
CA GLY A 704 -11.11 -46.95 -2.02
C GLY A 704 -11.66 -45.54 -2.23
N ALA A 705 -11.25 -44.85 -3.31
CA ALA A 705 -11.74 -43.52 -3.63
C ALA A 705 -13.26 -43.49 -3.86
N PHE A 706 -13.79 -44.46 -4.60
CA PHE A 706 -15.22 -44.60 -4.85
C PHE A 706 -16.00 -44.81 -3.53
N GLY A 707 -15.49 -45.64 -2.63
CA GLY A 707 -16.09 -45.86 -1.31
C GLY A 707 -16.27 -44.55 -0.53
N VAL A 708 -15.20 -43.76 -0.42
CA VAL A 708 -15.21 -42.46 0.28
C VAL A 708 -16.14 -41.46 -0.39
N LEU A 709 -16.05 -41.28 -1.71
CA LEU A 709 -16.87 -40.32 -2.45
C LEU A 709 -18.37 -40.67 -2.41
N ARG A 710 -18.70 -41.96 -2.46
CA ARG A 710 -20.08 -42.44 -2.33
C ARG A 710 -20.67 -42.13 -0.96
N GLU A 711 -19.89 -42.30 0.11
CA GLU A 711 -20.33 -41.97 1.48
C GLU A 711 -20.61 -40.47 1.62
N ILE A 712 -19.69 -39.61 1.12
CA ILE A 712 -19.83 -38.15 1.14
C ILE A 712 -21.08 -37.70 0.36
N THR A 713 -21.20 -38.14 -0.90
CA THR A 713 -22.33 -37.77 -1.77
C THR A 713 -23.67 -38.28 -1.25
N SER A 714 -23.72 -39.48 -0.68
CA SER A 714 -24.93 -40.02 -0.05
C SER A 714 -25.37 -39.21 1.17
N ALA A 715 -24.42 -38.78 2.01
CA ALA A 715 -24.73 -37.94 3.16
C ALA A 715 -25.31 -36.58 2.71
N MET A 716 -24.71 -35.94 1.71
CA MET A 716 -25.18 -34.64 1.22
C MET A 716 -26.51 -34.71 0.45
N ASP A 717 -26.81 -35.84 -0.19
CA ASP A 717 -28.10 -36.06 -0.85
C ASP A 717 -29.28 -36.03 0.12
N THR A 718 -29.06 -36.41 1.39
CA THR A 718 -30.10 -36.35 2.42
C THR A 718 -30.32 -34.96 2.99
N SER A 719 -29.38 -34.03 2.78
CA SER A 719 -29.42 -32.66 3.30
C SER A 719 -28.60 -31.76 2.39
N PRO A 720 -29.19 -31.28 1.26
CA PRO A 720 -28.47 -30.45 0.31
C PRO A 720 -27.94 -29.20 1.03
N PRO A 721 -26.68 -28.82 0.76
CA PRO A 721 -26.04 -27.75 1.48
C PRO A 721 -26.71 -26.40 1.22
N THR A 722 -27.15 -25.73 2.28
CA THR A 722 -27.67 -24.35 2.22
C THR A 722 -26.57 -23.30 2.33
N GLU A 723 -25.41 -23.68 2.86
CA GLU A 723 -24.26 -22.79 3.01
C GLU A 723 -23.36 -22.79 1.78
N PRO A 724 -22.84 -21.62 1.34
CA PRO A 724 -21.99 -21.52 0.15
C PRO A 724 -20.75 -22.43 0.16
N GLY A 725 -20.13 -22.61 1.33
CA GLY A 725 -18.97 -23.50 1.49
C GLY A 725 -19.32 -24.97 1.24
N ALA A 726 -20.45 -25.41 1.77
CA ALA A 726 -20.92 -26.78 1.62
C ALA A 726 -21.40 -27.07 0.18
N ALA A 727 -21.90 -26.06 -0.55
CA ALA A 727 -22.19 -26.19 -1.98
C ALA A 727 -20.93 -26.49 -2.81
N ARG A 728 -19.78 -25.85 -2.49
CA ARG A 728 -18.50 -26.14 -3.16
C ARG A 728 -18.06 -27.59 -2.93
N VAL A 729 -18.15 -28.06 -1.68
CA VAL A 729 -17.81 -29.43 -1.27
C VAL A 729 -18.70 -30.44 -1.99
N PHE A 730 -19.99 -30.15 -2.09
CA PHE A 730 -20.95 -30.97 -2.84
C PHE A 730 -20.56 -31.14 -4.30
N TRP A 731 -20.33 -30.04 -5.00
CA TRP A 731 -19.97 -30.09 -6.43
C TRP A 731 -18.62 -30.74 -6.66
N GLN A 732 -17.65 -30.51 -5.77
CA GLN A 732 -16.34 -31.14 -5.85
C GLN A 732 -16.42 -32.66 -5.68
N ALA A 733 -17.16 -33.16 -4.68
CA ALA A 733 -17.32 -34.59 -4.44
C ALA A 733 -18.03 -35.29 -5.61
N TRP A 734 -19.14 -34.71 -6.10
CA TRP A 734 -19.86 -35.25 -7.26
C TRP A 734 -19.02 -35.26 -8.53
N THR A 735 -18.26 -34.18 -8.78
CA THR A 735 -17.36 -34.11 -9.94
C THR A 735 -16.32 -35.22 -9.89
N LEU A 736 -15.65 -35.42 -8.75
CA LEU A 736 -14.66 -36.48 -8.58
C LEU A 736 -15.26 -37.88 -8.73
N LEU A 737 -16.46 -38.12 -8.19
CA LEU A 737 -17.15 -39.41 -8.30
C LEU A 737 -17.46 -39.75 -9.76
N LEU A 738 -17.95 -38.77 -10.50
CA LEU A 738 -18.37 -38.95 -11.89
C LEU A 738 -17.18 -39.09 -12.85
N GLU A 739 -16.09 -38.34 -12.62
CA GLU A 739 -14.83 -38.52 -13.33
C GLU A 739 -14.26 -39.93 -13.11
N LEU A 740 -14.28 -40.42 -11.87
CA LEU A 740 -13.81 -41.76 -11.53
C LEU A 740 -14.61 -42.87 -12.24
N LEU A 741 -15.93 -42.73 -12.29
CA LEU A 741 -16.81 -43.67 -13.01
C LEU A 741 -16.57 -43.65 -14.52
N ALA A 742 -16.39 -42.47 -15.11
CA ALA A 742 -16.11 -42.34 -16.53
C ALA A 742 -14.72 -42.88 -16.91
N GLU A 743 -13.70 -42.66 -16.08
CA GLU A 743 -12.37 -43.22 -16.30
C GLU A 743 -12.38 -44.76 -16.19
N ARG A 744 -13.17 -45.31 -15.26
CA ARG A 744 -13.38 -46.76 -15.15
C ARG A 744 -14.05 -47.33 -16.40
N ASP A 745 -15.13 -46.70 -16.89
CA ASP A 745 -15.75 -47.08 -18.15
C ASP A 745 -14.74 -47.02 -19.32
N ALA A 746 -13.94 -45.96 -19.41
CA ALA A 746 -12.93 -45.83 -20.46
C ALA A 746 -11.86 -46.94 -20.41
N ARG A 747 -11.44 -47.37 -19.20
CA ARG A 747 -10.40 -48.40 -19.03
C ARG A 747 -10.89 -49.83 -19.27
N VAL A 748 -12.10 -50.17 -18.81
CA VAL A 748 -12.59 -51.58 -18.82
C VAL A 748 -13.90 -51.79 -19.56
N GLN A 749 -14.44 -50.77 -20.23
CA GLN A 749 -15.74 -50.80 -20.92
C GLN A 749 -16.90 -51.24 -20.02
N ASP A 750 -16.88 -50.76 -18.76
CA ASP A 750 -17.90 -51.08 -17.75
C ASP A 750 -19.20 -50.32 -18.02
N GLU A 751 -20.11 -50.96 -18.76
CA GLU A 751 -21.44 -50.42 -19.10
C GLU A 751 -22.29 -50.09 -17.84
N GLY A 752 -22.01 -50.74 -16.70
CA GLY A 752 -22.63 -50.41 -15.42
C GLY A 752 -22.16 -49.04 -14.91
N ALA A 753 -20.85 -48.79 -14.94
CA ALA A 753 -20.26 -47.50 -14.57
C ALA A 753 -20.77 -46.38 -15.50
N ARG A 754 -20.80 -46.61 -16.82
CA ARG A 754 -21.33 -45.65 -17.80
C ARG A 754 -22.77 -45.25 -17.52
N ARG A 755 -23.66 -46.23 -17.34
CA ARG A 755 -25.09 -45.97 -17.05
C ARG A 755 -25.28 -45.25 -15.73
N THR A 756 -24.49 -45.60 -14.71
CA THR A 756 -24.54 -44.95 -13.39
C THR A 756 -24.11 -43.49 -13.48
N ALA A 757 -22.99 -43.20 -14.16
CA ALA A 757 -22.52 -41.84 -14.37
C ALA A 757 -23.53 -40.99 -15.16
N ALA A 758 -24.07 -41.55 -16.26
CA ALA A 758 -25.09 -40.88 -17.07
C ALA A 758 -26.35 -40.53 -16.26
N ALA A 759 -26.85 -41.46 -15.44
CA ALA A 759 -28.01 -41.23 -14.59
C ALA A 759 -27.77 -40.13 -13.55
N HIS A 760 -26.60 -40.11 -12.90
CA HIS A 760 -26.25 -39.07 -11.93
C HIS A 760 -26.05 -37.70 -12.58
N LEU A 761 -25.46 -37.62 -13.77
CA LEU A 761 -25.30 -36.37 -14.50
C LEU A 761 -26.65 -35.73 -14.86
N LEU A 762 -27.60 -36.52 -15.37
CA LEU A 762 -28.94 -36.03 -15.67
C LEU A 762 -29.66 -35.55 -14.40
N ARG A 763 -29.54 -36.31 -13.30
CA ARG A 763 -30.09 -35.91 -12.01
C ARG A 763 -29.49 -34.60 -11.50
N LEU A 764 -28.17 -34.42 -11.59
CA LEU A 764 -27.51 -33.18 -11.18
C LEU A 764 -27.92 -31.99 -12.06
N ALA A 765 -28.09 -32.20 -13.36
CA ALA A 765 -28.57 -31.16 -14.28
C ALA A 765 -30.03 -30.77 -14.01
N ASP A 766 -30.87 -31.72 -13.57
CA ASP A 766 -32.24 -31.44 -13.12
C ASP A 766 -32.26 -30.68 -11.79
N LEU A 767 -31.32 -30.97 -10.88
CA LEU A 767 -31.17 -30.27 -9.60
C LEU A 767 -30.66 -28.83 -9.78
N ASP A 768 -29.65 -28.65 -10.63
CA ASP A 768 -29.06 -27.36 -10.95
C ASP A 768 -28.63 -27.34 -12.42
N PRO A 769 -29.36 -26.62 -13.30
CA PRO A 769 -29.02 -26.49 -14.71
C PRO A 769 -27.65 -25.85 -14.98
N THR A 770 -27.09 -25.13 -14.00
CA THR A 770 -25.74 -24.54 -14.10
C THR A 770 -24.65 -25.50 -13.66
N LEU A 771 -25.01 -26.66 -13.09
CA LEU A 771 -24.11 -27.68 -12.55
C LEU A 771 -23.08 -27.08 -11.56
N GLY A 772 -23.54 -26.16 -10.71
CA GLY A 772 -22.68 -25.46 -9.75
C GLY A 772 -21.82 -24.34 -10.35
N GLY A 773 -21.97 -24.01 -11.63
CA GLY A 773 -21.16 -23.00 -12.33
C GLY A 773 -19.74 -23.48 -12.65
N GLU A 774 -18.88 -22.56 -13.08
CA GLU A 774 -17.46 -22.87 -13.32
C GLU A 774 -16.70 -23.02 -11.98
N PRO A 775 -15.75 -23.97 -11.84
CA PRO A 775 -15.21 -24.85 -12.89
C PRO A 775 -15.93 -26.20 -13.07
N TRP A 776 -17.00 -26.46 -12.30
CA TRP A 776 -17.66 -27.76 -12.22
C TRP A 776 -18.42 -28.10 -13.49
N ARG A 777 -19.13 -27.11 -14.05
CA ARG A 777 -19.87 -27.23 -15.31
C ARG A 777 -19.01 -27.76 -16.45
N SER A 778 -17.83 -27.15 -16.67
CA SER A 778 -16.91 -27.60 -17.73
C SER A 778 -16.42 -29.02 -17.52
N ARG A 779 -16.09 -29.40 -16.28
CA ARG A 779 -15.63 -30.76 -15.94
C ARG A 779 -16.73 -31.81 -16.11
N LEU A 780 -17.92 -31.54 -15.57
CA LEU A 780 -19.07 -32.44 -15.69
C LEU A 780 -19.56 -32.54 -17.15
N GLY A 781 -19.43 -31.48 -17.94
CA GLY A 781 -19.65 -31.52 -19.38
C GLY A 781 -18.70 -32.48 -20.10
N ALA A 782 -17.40 -32.46 -19.76
CA ALA A 782 -16.43 -33.40 -20.30
C ALA A 782 -16.75 -34.85 -19.91
N VAL A 783 -17.17 -35.07 -18.66
CA VAL A 783 -17.65 -36.39 -18.21
C VAL A 783 -18.88 -36.82 -19.02
N GLY A 784 -19.85 -35.93 -19.23
CA GLY A 784 -21.04 -36.19 -20.04
C GLY A 784 -20.69 -36.68 -21.44
N LEU A 785 -19.79 -35.97 -22.13
CA LEU A 785 -19.31 -36.38 -23.45
C LEU A 785 -18.68 -37.78 -23.43
N SER A 786 -17.89 -38.10 -22.41
CA SER A 786 -17.24 -39.42 -22.30
C SER A 786 -18.23 -40.58 -22.10
N VAL A 787 -19.37 -40.33 -21.43
CA VAL A 787 -20.40 -41.35 -21.16
C VAL A 787 -21.60 -41.29 -22.10
N GLY A 788 -21.53 -40.48 -23.16
CA GLY A 788 -22.58 -40.37 -24.18
C GLY A 788 -23.80 -39.53 -23.78
N VAL A 789 -23.65 -38.63 -22.81
CA VAL A 789 -24.68 -37.69 -22.36
C VAL A 789 -24.33 -36.28 -22.80
N THR A 790 -25.19 -35.66 -23.62
CA THR A 790 -25.04 -34.24 -23.97
C THR A 790 -25.83 -33.41 -22.97
N LEU A 791 -25.13 -32.65 -22.13
CA LEU A 791 -25.74 -31.68 -21.22
C LEU A 791 -25.99 -30.39 -22.01
N GLU A 792 -27.10 -30.33 -22.75
CA GLU A 792 -27.49 -29.11 -23.44
C GLU A 792 -27.68 -27.98 -22.42
N ALA A 793 -27.02 -26.85 -22.66
CA ALA A 793 -27.28 -25.64 -21.90
C ALA A 793 -28.73 -25.23 -22.17
N ARG A 794 -29.65 -25.61 -21.27
CA ARG A 794 -30.95 -24.93 -21.24
C ARG A 794 -30.64 -23.44 -21.08
N PRO A 795 -31.09 -22.57 -22.00
CA PRO A 795 -30.93 -21.14 -21.81
C PRO A 795 -31.53 -20.80 -20.44
N PRO A 796 -30.90 -19.87 -19.68
CA PRO A 796 -31.47 -19.46 -18.40
C PRO A 796 -32.92 -19.08 -18.66
N VAL A 797 -33.85 -19.76 -17.99
CA VAL A 797 -35.27 -19.46 -18.11
C VAL A 797 -35.39 -17.99 -17.74
N GLU A 798 -35.74 -17.14 -18.71
CA GLU A 798 -36.01 -15.73 -18.45
C GLU A 798 -37.05 -15.71 -17.33
N SER A 799 -36.66 -15.16 -16.17
CA SER A 799 -37.59 -14.97 -15.07
C SER A 799 -38.81 -14.24 -15.62
N PRO A 800 -40.04 -14.76 -15.42
CA PRO A 800 -41.22 -14.08 -15.92
C PRO A 800 -41.28 -12.66 -15.33
N PRO A 801 -41.70 -11.67 -16.13
CA PRO A 801 -41.68 -10.26 -15.75
C PRO A 801 -42.50 -9.93 -14.51
#